data_AF-A0A1I7SFW5-F1
#
_entry.id   AF-A0A1I7SFW5-F1
#
_cell.length_a   1.000
_cell.length_b   1.000
_cell.length_c   1.000
_cell.angle_alpha   90.00
_cell.angle_beta   90.00
_cell.angle_gamma   90.00
#
_symmetry.space_group_name_H-M   'P 1'
#
loop_
_entity.id
_entity.type
_entity.pdbx_description
1 polymer ?
#
loop_
_entity_poly.entity_id
_entity_poly.type
_entity_poly.pdbx_seq_one_letter_code
_entity_poly.pdbx_strand_id
1 'polypeptide(L)'
;MRSLTFSLHVTRRNRHPPKFSSDHYKFYAPVSLRPGLEVGRVVVTDNDPIIYNSQLQLTVIPMDSDPSLANYWALHKNGSLNVRKSMKSGLKLYKNYELKLVAFDYGSPQLFSVAKLTVIPVSVSAPRNVRVNIANRIYQIFEWDAPEFGVPQSIRIEIHRGNDVMHTFEVDGEENVALSRANFQVGPEYRVIVAAVDSNGHTPAEPYKFNLLEDDLLCRGRCADGGRPMCYYGREHKIVQFTDINGPHCLCYDGFSGHQCDVVEKCTAERSIETFGSVDWPSTAVNQSAAILCPYNADGTQLERKCTWDNTLARWENVSYNEVCKKQSSILVHLGVLANYVQRPDQTSAGFNAVQRFLDSILRFPAFQKNVTSSHFDEKIAEHTIQVLDSMLSKNLGDLPGNVTQSRIRLQTFLTNFGRRLPTPYSLESPQNGLQMRSQHWIAGAETFPTKMGDKCYIHLPRAVRSATTLFVCMKNNTIYSIPEATTTAQIPALVIESGDANDPLISGSDKTLIALRPMAPNYFQPSFNYTCAFFDQKFGGWSIDGVTVLSRNFEDGMVLCETTHFGVFTLLPEHLFNSKSDVINDVMNILPIVTSFVAVIVTMFLLLISICQKASDPALCVFLFMVLVVHSAHLFVLVAPNFFNIRHLDQPIYFALQFAMLSVGALIALINSSVYAKIVELESEFQEGAHTCVRIVLISLFAISKCIFWVEILEKI
;
A
#
# COMPACT_ATOMS: atom_id res chain seq x y z
N MET A 1 -128.10 7.47 -25.60
CA MET A 1 -126.99 6.91 -24.80
C MET A 1 -125.85 6.59 -25.75
N ARG A 2 -124.66 7.20 -25.58
CA ARG A 2 -123.48 6.84 -26.39
C ARG A 2 -122.81 5.63 -25.74
N SER A 3 -122.74 4.50 -26.44
CA SER A 3 -121.92 3.37 -26.03
C SER A 3 -120.47 3.64 -26.46
N LEU A 4 -119.54 3.47 -25.52
CA LEU A 4 -118.11 3.52 -25.80
C LEU A 4 -117.60 2.09 -25.83
N THR A 5 -117.18 1.60 -26.99
CA THR A 5 -116.55 0.28 -27.11
C THR A 5 -115.08 0.42 -26.72
N PHE A 6 -114.63 -0.33 -25.72
CA PHE A 6 -113.21 -0.44 -25.39
C PHE A 6 -112.74 -1.89 -25.48
N SER A 7 -111.47 -2.07 -25.85
CA SER A 7 -110.81 -3.37 -25.90
C SER A 7 -109.91 -3.50 -24.69
N LEU A 8 -110.07 -4.59 -23.94
CA LEU A 8 -109.22 -4.95 -22.80
C LEU A 8 -108.25 -6.05 -23.23
N HIS A 9 -106.95 -5.75 -23.26
CA HIS A 9 -105.91 -6.76 -23.47
C HIS A 9 -105.41 -7.28 -22.12
N VAL A 10 -105.68 -8.55 -21.81
CA VAL A 10 -105.19 -9.21 -20.61
C VAL A 10 -103.85 -9.87 -20.91
N THR A 11 -102.79 -9.37 -20.30
CA THR A 11 -101.41 -9.89 -20.46
C THR A 11 -101.01 -10.78 -19.28
N ARG A 12 -99.83 -11.42 -19.37
CA ARG A 12 -99.27 -12.19 -18.24
C ARG A 12 -98.72 -11.23 -17.18
N ARG A 13 -98.90 -11.61 -15.91
CA ARG A 13 -98.27 -10.95 -14.76
C ARG A 13 -96.74 -10.89 -14.96
N ASN A 14 -96.16 -9.73 -14.71
CA ASN A 14 -94.71 -9.50 -14.73
C ASN A 14 -94.00 -10.38 -13.69
N ARG A 15 -92.88 -11.01 -14.08
CA ARG A 15 -92.16 -11.96 -13.21
C ARG A 15 -90.64 -11.78 -13.21
N HIS A 16 -90.05 -11.18 -14.23
CA HIS A 16 -88.61 -10.98 -14.27
C HIS A 16 -88.31 -9.50 -13.99
N PRO A 17 -87.57 -9.18 -12.92
CA PRO A 17 -87.09 -7.82 -12.75
C PRO A 17 -85.99 -7.50 -13.78
N PRO A 18 -85.79 -6.21 -14.11
CA PRO A 18 -84.59 -5.76 -14.79
C PRO A 18 -83.34 -6.22 -14.07
N LYS A 19 -82.29 -6.61 -14.80
CA LYS A 19 -81.03 -7.06 -14.21
C LYS A 19 -79.85 -6.28 -14.78
N PHE A 20 -79.11 -5.59 -13.90
CA PHE A 20 -77.82 -5.02 -14.24
C PHE A 20 -76.80 -6.14 -14.48
N SER A 21 -75.88 -5.92 -15.43
CA SER A 21 -74.78 -6.85 -15.70
C SER A 21 -73.76 -6.92 -14.56
N SER A 22 -73.67 -5.86 -13.75
CA SER A 22 -72.82 -5.75 -12.58
C SER A 22 -73.58 -5.11 -11.42
N ASP A 23 -73.27 -5.56 -10.22
CA ASP A 23 -73.68 -4.98 -8.94
C ASP A 23 -72.94 -3.67 -8.60
N HIS A 24 -71.78 -3.43 -9.22
CA HIS A 24 -70.97 -2.23 -9.02
C HIS A 24 -70.30 -1.72 -10.32
N TYR A 25 -70.70 -0.53 -10.76
CA TYR A 25 -70.05 0.17 -11.87
C TYR A 25 -69.10 1.23 -11.33
N LYS A 26 -67.88 1.28 -11.88
CA LYS A 26 -66.87 2.29 -11.54
C LYS A 26 -66.40 2.99 -12.82
N PHE A 27 -66.54 4.30 -12.89
CA PHE A 27 -66.09 5.10 -14.03
C PHE A 27 -65.15 6.21 -13.59
N TYR A 28 -64.03 6.36 -14.31
CA TYR A 28 -63.17 7.53 -14.22
C TYR A 28 -63.66 8.56 -15.24
N ALA A 29 -64.12 9.71 -14.77
CA ALA A 29 -64.75 10.75 -15.59
C ALA A 29 -63.78 11.92 -15.80
N PRO A 30 -63.20 12.10 -17.00
CA PRO A 30 -62.33 13.24 -17.26
C PRO A 30 -63.08 14.56 -17.07
N VAL A 31 -62.54 15.47 -16.24
CA VAL A 31 -63.17 16.78 -15.99
C VAL A 31 -63.18 17.70 -17.23
N SER A 32 -62.42 17.33 -18.26
CA SER A 32 -62.42 17.96 -19.58
C SER A 32 -63.65 17.61 -20.43
N LEU A 33 -64.42 16.56 -20.07
CA LEU A 33 -65.63 16.18 -20.79
C LEU A 33 -66.69 17.29 -20.74
N ARG A 34 -67.24 17.60 -21.92
CA ARG A 34 -68.32 18.58 -22.08
C ARG A 34 -69.68 17.98 -21.70
N PRO A 35 -70.64 18.79 -21.22
CA PRO A 35 -72.01 18.34 -21.04
C PRO A 35 -72.58 17.74 -22.34
N GLY A 36 -73.26 16.60 -22.22
CA GLY A 36 -73.80 15.81 -23.32
C GLY A 36 -72.95 14.60 -23.72
N LEU A 37 -71.67 14.55 -23.35
CA LEU A 37 -70.78 13.44 -23.69
C LEU A 37 -70.93 12.25 -22.74
N GLU A 38 -70.74 11.04 -23.26
CA GLU A 38 -70.79 9.77 -22.54
C GLU A 38 -69.52 9.58 -21.69
N VAL A 39 -69.70 9.19 -20.42
CA VAL A 39 -68.65 8.84 -19.46
C VAL A 39 -68.41 7.33 -19.45
N GLY A 40 -69.49 6.57 -19.62
CA GLY A 40 -69.48 5.12 -19.61
C GLY A 40 -70.89 4.59 -19.87
N ARG A 41 -71.00 3.26 -20.00
CA ARG A 41 -72.27 2.59 -20.29
C ARG A 41 -72.55 1.52 -19.26
N VAL A 42 -73.80 1.46 -18.82
CA VAL A 42 -74.32 0.39 -17.98
C VAL A 42 -75.19 -0.53 -18.82
N VAL A 43 -75.11 -1.82 -18.57
CA VAL A 43 -75.89 -2.82 -19.31
C VAL A 43 -76.98 -3.35 -18.40
N VAL A 44 -78.22 -3.20 -18.82
CA VAL A 44 -79.41 -3.67 -18.11
C VAL A 44 -80.24 -4.49 -19.08
N THR A 45 -80.61 -5.69 -18.65
CA THR A 45 -81.40 -6.63 -19.44
C THR A 45 -82.64 -7.03 -18.67
N ASP A 46 -83.78 -7.06 -19.36
CA ASP A 46 -85.03 -7.61 -18.84
C ASP A 46 -85.48 -8.75 -19.75
N ASN A 47 -85.75 -9.91 -19.15
CA ASN A 47 -86.04 -11.14 -19.87
C ASN A 47 -87.56 -11.41 -19.97
N ASP A 48 -88.42 -10.41 -19.70
CA ASP A 48 -89.86 -10.56 -19.86
C ASP A 48 -90.26 -10.71 -21.35
N PRO A 49 -91.03 -11.75 -21.71
CA PRO A 49 -91.42 -12.03 -23.11
C PRO A 49 -92.42 -11.02 -23.69
N ILE A 50 -93.05 -10.21 -22.83
CA ILE A 50 -93.99 -9.16 -23.23
C ILE A 50 -93.22 -7.84 -23.25
N ILE A 51 -93.18 -7.18 -24.41
CA ILE A 51 -92.38 -5.96 -24.64
C ILE A 51 -92.66 -4.86 -23.61
N TYR A 52 -93.91 -4.69 -23.20
CA TYR A 52 -94.27 -3.70 -22.18
C TYR A 52 -93.70 -4.05 -20.79
N ASN A 53 -93.64 -5.34 -20.43
CA ASN A 53 -93.04 -5.79 -19.18
C ASN A 53 -91.50 -5.72 -19.21
N SER A 54 -90.87 -5.68 -20.39
CA SER A 54 -89.41 -5.54 -20.54
C SER A 54 -88.96 -4.13 -20.93
N GLN A 55 -89.89 -3.16 -20.98
CA GLN A 55 -89.56 -1.77 -21.24
C GLN A 55 -88.94 -1.13 -19.99
N LEU A 56 -87.72 -0.62 -20.14
CA LEU A 56 -86.92 -0.11 -19.03
C LEU A 56 -87.01 1.41 -18.87
N GLN A 57 -86.99 1.85 -17.62
CA GLN A 57 -86.65 3.21 -17.24
C GLN A 57 -85.47 3.19 -16.25
N LEU A 58 -84.46 4.00 -16.55
CA LEU A 58 -83.22 4.07 -15.80
C LEU A 58 -83.11 5.42 -15.11
N THR A 59 -82.71 5.42 -13.84
CA THR A 59 -82.53 6.63 -13.03
C THR A 59 -81.28 6.54 -12.17
N VAL A 60 -80.69 7.70 -11.87
CA VAL A 60 -79.53 7.85 -10.98
C VAL A 60 -79.99 8.61 -9.75
N ILE A 61 -79.70 8.06 -8.57
CA ILE A 61 -80.06 8.62 -7.27
C ILE A 61 -78.76 8.83 -6.48
N PRO A 62 -78.56 9.97 -5.80
CA PRO A 62 -77.37 10.18 -4.99
C PRO A 62 -77.38 9.26 -3.76
N MET A 63 -76.23 8.67 -3.44
CA MET A 63 -76.04 7.85 -2.23
C MET A 63 -75.44 8.67 -1.09
N ASP A 64 -74.68 9.72 -1.44
CA ASP A 64 -74.16 10.74 -0.53
C ASP A 64 -75.24 11.71 -0.01
N SER A 65 -74.94 12.40 1.09
CA SER A 65 -75.80 13.43 1.70
C SER A 65 -75.99 14.69 0.84
N ASP A 66 -75.27 14.84 -0.27
CA ASP A 66 -75.42 15.95 -1.21
C ASP A 66 -76.34 15.57 -2.39
N PRO A 67 -77.60 16.02 -2.38
CA PRO A 67 -78.54 15.73 -3.46
C PRO A 67 -78.16 16.39 -4.80
N SER A 68 -77.24 17.36 -4.80
CA SER A 68 -76.79 18.03 -6.03
C SER A 68 -75.92 17.13 -6.92
N LEU A 69 -75.41 16.02 -6.39
CA LEU A 69 -74.52 15.10 -7.11
C LEU A 69 -75.20 14.43 -8.31
N ALA A 70 -76.49 14.11 -8.22
CA ALA A 70 -77.25 13.52 -9.33
C ALA A 70 -77.42 14.49 -10.51
N ASN A 71 -77.32 15.81 -10.28
CA ASN A 71 -77.46 16.81 -11.35
C ASN A 71 -76.26 16.84 -12.32
N TYR A 72 -75.15 16.19 -11.98
CA TYR A 72 -73.98 16.07 -12.86
C TYR A 72 -74.13 14.98 -13.90
N TRP A 73 -75.11 14.08 -13.76
CA TRP A 73 -75.21 12.86 -14.56
C TRP A 73 -76.59 12.73 -15.20
N ALA A 74 -76.61 12.26 -16.44
CA ALA A 74 -77.83 11.91 -17.17
C ALA A 74 -77.71 10.47 -17.64
N LEU A 75 -78.58 9.59 -17.15
CA LEU A 75 -78.63 8.20 -17.58
C LEU A 75 -79.74 8.02 -18.62
N HIS A 76 -79.34 7.60 -19.82
CA HIS A 76 -80.24 7.42 -20.95
C HIS A 76 -80.79 5.98 -20.99
N LYS A 77 -81.90 5.77 -21.72
CA LYS A 77 -82.55 4.45 -21.84
C LYS A 77 -81.66 3.36 -22.46
N ASN A 78 -80.68 3.75 -23.28
CA ASN A 78 -79.68 2.86 -23.86
C ASN A 78 -78.55 2.48 -22.88
N GLY A 79 -78.62 2.96 -21.64
CA GLY A 79 -77.59 2.73 -20.62
C GLY A 79 -76.41 3.70 -20.66
N SER A 80 -76.39 4.71 -21.54
CA SER A 80 -75.29 5.68 -21.58
C SER A 80 -75.40 6.66 -20.42
N LEU A 81 -74.30 6.81 -19.67
CA LEU A 81 -74.17 7.77 -18.59
C LEU A 81 -73.46 9.00 -19.13
N ASN A 82 -74.19 10.10 -19.34
CA ASN A 82 -73.64 11.32 -19.93
C ASN A 82 -73.46 12.41 -18.87
N VAL A 83 -72.50 13.31 -19.11
CA VAL A 83 -72.28 14.49 -18.29
C VAL A 83 -73.42 15.47 -18.50
N ARG A 84 -74.11 15.90 -17.44
CA ARG A 84 -75.20 16.90 -17.50
C ARG A 84 -74.74 18.31 -17.12
N LYS A 85 -73.75 18.41 -16.24
CA LYS A 85 -73.19 19.68 -15.74
C LYS A 85 -71.66 19.60 -15.71
N SER A 86 -70.97 20.73 -15.98
CA SER A 86 -69.51 20.78 -15.94
C SER A 86 -68.94 20.41 -14.57
N MET A 87 -67.93 19.54 -14.55
CA MET A 87 -67.31 19.02 -13.33
C MET A 87 -66.21 19.92 -12.75
N LYS A 88 -65.60 20.79 -13.58
CA LYS A 88 -64.38 21.56 -13.25
C LYS A 88 -64.45 22.41 -11.98
N SER A 89 -65.62 22.98 -11.69
CA SER A 89 -65.80 23.94 -10.58
C SER A 89 -66.54 23.35 -9.39
N GLY A 90 -67.02 22.10 -9.49
CA GLY A 90 -68.00 21.54 -8.55
C GLY A 90 -67.60 20.22 -7.91
N LEU A 91 -66.75 19.42 -8.56
CA LEU A 91 -66.30 18.13 -8.04
C LEU A 91 -64.80 18.16 -7.76
N LYS A 92 -64.37 17.51 -6.67
CA LYS A 92 -62.96 17.35 -6.32
C LYS A 92 -62.35 16.23 -7.18
N LEU A 93 -61.17 16.48 -7.73
CA LEU A 93 -60.41 15.48 -8.49
C LEU A 93 -60.06 14.27 -7.62
N TYR A 94 -60.07 13.08 -8.23
CA TYR A 94 -59.73 11.78 -7.64
C TYR A 94 -60.52 11.38 -6.39
N LYS A 95 -61.65 12.05 -6.12
CA LYS A 95 -62.59 11.66 -5.05
C LYS A 95 -63.62 10.67 -5.58
N ASN A 96 -63.90 9.61 -4.80
CA ASN A 96 -64.99 8.69 -5.07
C ASN A 96 -66.34 9.36 -4.77
N TYR A 97 -67.21 9.42 -5.77
CA TYR A 97 -68.60 9.86 -5.62
C TYR A 97 -69.53 8.68 -5.85
N GLU A 98 -70.26 8.30 -4.79
CA GLU A 98 -71.12 7.11 -4.81
C GLU A 98 -72.57 7.48 -5.12
N LEU A 99 -73.13 6.77 -6.09
CA LEU A 99 -74.45 6.94 -6.66
C LEU A 99 -75.13 5.57 -6.69
N LYS A 100 -76.45 5.59 -6.73
CA LYS A 100 -77.30 4.41 -6.86
C LYS A 100 -77.99 4.43 -8.21
N LEU A 101 -77.80 3.38 -9.00
CA LEU A 101 -78.54 3.16 -10.23
C LEU A 101 -79.81 2.40 -9.89
N VAL A 102 -80.94 2.85 -10.43
CA VAL A 102 -82.22 2.15 -10.31
C VAL A 102 -82.78 1.91 -11.70
N ALA A 103 -83.02 0.65 -12.00
CA ALA A 103 -83.73 0.21 -13.18
C ALA A 103 -85.09 -0.31 -12.76
N PHE A 104 -86.16 0.17 -13.38
CA PHE A 104 -87.49 -0.38 -13.21
C PHE A 104 -88.13 -0.67 -14.56
N ASP A 105 -88.92 -1.73 -14.58
CA ASP A 105 -89.74 -2.08 -15.73
C ASP A 105 -91.07 -1.31 -15.70
N TYR A 106 -91.86 -1.40 -16.77
CA TYR A 106 -93.25 -0.93 -16.76
C TYR A 106 -94.26 -2.06 -16.50
N GLY A 107 -93.80 -3.24 -16.12
CA GLY A 107 -94.64 -4.40 -15.89
C GLY A 107 -95.62 -4.24 -14.73
N SER A 108 -96.60 -5.14 -14.65
CA SER A 108 -97.58 -5.18 -13.54
C SER A 108 -97.52 -6.53 -12.81
N PRO A 109 -97.08 -6.59 -11.54
CA PRO A 109 -96.56 -5.47 -10.73
C PRO A 109 -95.22 -4.94 -11.29
N GLN A 110 -94.93 -3.68 -10.98
CA GLN A 110 -93.66 -3.06 -11.37
C GLN A 110 -92.54 -3.67 -10.53
N LEU A 111 -91.47 -4.13 -11.19
CA LEU A 111 -90.28 -4.65 -10.52
C LEU A 111 -89.08 -3.73 -10.80
N PHE A 112 -88.09 -3.79 -9.90
CA PHE A 112 -86.91 -2.94 -9.99
C PHE A 112 -85.65 -3.70 -9.55
N SER A 113 -84.51 -3.21 -10.00
CA SER A 113 -83.20 -3.59 -9.49
C SER A 113 -82.31 -2.38 -9.28
N VAL A 114 -81.23 -2.62 -8.54
CA VAL A 114 -80.32 -1.60 -8.07
C VAL A 114 -78.89 -2.05 -8.35
N ALA A 115 -78.04 -1.10 -8.75
CA ALA A 115 -76.59 -1.27 -8.76
C ALA A 115 -75.90 -0.06 -8.12
N LYS A 116 -74.71 -0.25 -7.56
CA LYS A 116 -73.86 0.84 -7.07
C LYS A 116 -73.08 1.44 -8.24
N LEU A 117 -72.97 2.77 -8.28
CA LEU A 117 -72.17 3.50 -9.26
C LEU A 117 -71.17 4.39 -8.53
N THR A 118 -69.89 4.22 -8.80
CA THR A 118 -68.85 5.14 -8.33
C THR A 118 -68.30 5.91 -9.52
N VAL A 119 -68.39 7.24 -9.46
CA VAL A 119 -67.77 8.11 -10.47
C VAL A 119 -66.62 8.87 -9.83
N ILE A 120 -65.46 8.87 -10.49
CA ILE A 120 -64.24 9.51 -10.01
C ILE A 120 -63.83 10.56 -11.03
N PRO A 121 -63.99 11.86 -10.73
CA PRO A 121 -63.51 12.93 -11.60
C PRO A 121 -61.99 12.89 -11.70
N VAL A 122 -61.44 12.83 -12.91
CA VAL A 122 -59.99 12.75 -13.15
C VAL A 122 -59.53 13.86 -14.09
N SER A 123 -58.28 14.30 -13.92
CA SER A 123 -57.62 15.24 -14.83
C SER A 123 -57.01 14.51 -16.04
N VAL A 124 -56.52 13.28 -15.82
CA VAL A 124 -55.94 12.41 -16.84
C VAL A 124 -56.69 11.07 -16.87
N SER A 125 -57.06 10.60 -18.05
CA SER A 125 -57.73 9.30 -18.21
C SER A 125 -56.75 8.13 -18.11
N ALA A 126 -57.27 6.90 -18.01
CA ALA A 126 -56.42 5.71 -18.04
C ALA A 126 -55.66 5.60 -19.38
N PRO A 127 -54.44 5.02 -19.37
CA PRO A 127 -53.77 4.56 -20.59
C PRO A 127 -54.65 3.53 -21.33
N ARG A 128 -54.58 3.54 -22.66
CA ARG A 128 -55.41 2.66 -23.50
C ARG A 128 -54.58 1.51 -24.06
N ASN A 129 -55.25 0.42 -24.47
CA ASN A 129 -54.63 -0.68 -25.21
C ASN A 129 -53.34 -1.22 -24.56
N VAL A 130 -53.37 -1.43 -23.24
CA VAL A 130 -52.27 -2.01 -22.47
C VAL A 130 -52.00 -3.41 -22.98
N ARG A 131 -50.74 -3.67 -23.32
CA ARG A 131 -50.29 -4.94 -23.89
C ARG A 131 -48.87 -5.27 -23.40
N VAL A 132 -48.58 -6.56 -23.41
CA VAL A 132 -47.25 -7.10 -23.09
C VAL A 132 -46.58 -7.48 -24.39
N ASN A 133 -45.47 -6.84 -24.71
CA ASN A 133 -44.71 -7.11 -25.95
C ASN A 133 -43.90 -8.40 -25.80
N ILE A 134 -43.06 -8.44 -24.76
CA ILE A 134 -42.32 -9.62 -24.34
C ILE A 134 -42.30 -9.66 -22.81
N ALA A 135 -42.42 -10.85 -22.23
CA ALA A 135 -42.16 -11.04 -20.81
C ALA A 135 -41.53 -12.41 -20.61
N ASN A 136 -40.26 -12.45 -20.19
CA ASN A 136 -39.57 -13.67 -19.80
C ASN A 136 -39.13 -13.56 -18.32
N ARG A 137 -38.32 -14.51 -17.85
CA ARG A 137 -37.83 -14.54 -16.47
C ARG A 137 -36.88 -13.39 -16.13
N ILE A 138 -36.21 -12.79 -17.11
CA ILE A 138 -35.10 -11.84 -16.92
C ILE A 138 -35.55 -10.40 -17.15
N TYR A 139 -36.40 -10.16 -18.14
CA TYR A 139 -36.90 -8.85 -18.52
C TYR A 139 -38.30 -8.88 -19.12
N GLN A 140 -39.00 -7.76 -19.01
CA GLN A 140 -40.37 -7.60 -19.51
C GLN A 140 -40.53 -6.22 -20.14
N ILE A 141 -41.23 -6.14 -21.27
CA ILE A 141 -41.51 -4.89 -21.98
C ILE A 141 -43.01 -4.74 -22.14
N PHE A 142 -43.50 -3.63 -21.61
CA PHE A 142 -44.91 -3.27 -21.59
C PHE A 142 -45.15 -2.10 -22.53
N GLU A 143 -46.27 -2.12 -23.24
CA GLU A 143 -46.68 -1.04 -24.13
C GLU A 143 -48.11 -0.61 -23.83
N TRP A 144 -48.40 0.66 -24.08
CA TRP A 144 -49.73 1.24 -23.99
C TRP A 144 -49.87 2.36 -25.02
N ASP A 145 -51.11 2.75 -25.26
CA ASP A 145 -51.43 3.96 -26.00
C ASP A 145 -51.71 5.09 -25.00
N ALA A 146 -51.31 6.31 -25.36
CA ALA A 146 -51.48 7.48 -24.51
C ALA A 146 -52.93 7.67 -24.03
N PRO A 147 -53.13 8.20 -22.81
CA PRO A 147 -54.46 8.61 -22.33
C PRO A 147 -55.21 9.46 -23.36
N GLU A 148 -56.51 9.20 -23.51
CA GLU A 148 -57.36 9.97 -24.43
C GLU A 148 -57.55 11.42 -23.95
N PHE A 149 -57.54 11.64 -22.64
CA PHE A 149 -57.70 12.94 -22.03
C PHE A 149 -56.58 13.23 -21.02
N GLY A 150 -55.99 14.42 -21.13
CA GLY A 150 -54.92 14.88 -20.25
C GLY A 150 -53.55 14.30 -20.63
N VAL A 151 -52.49 14.88 -20.07
CA VAL A 151 -51.11 14.39 -20.17
C VAL A 151 -50.68 14.01 -18.77
N PRO A 152 -50.28 12.74 -18.52
CA PRO A 152 -49.81 12.32 -17.22
C PRO A 152 -48.45 12.93 -16.90
N GLN A 153 -48.14 13.06 -15.61
CA GLN A 153 -46.80 13.43 -15.14
C GLN A 153 -45.85 12.23 -15.18
N SER A 154 -46.35 11.06 -14.79
CA SER A 154 -45.64 9.78 -14.89
C SER A 154 -46.62 8.66 -15.20
N ILE A 155 -46.12 7.56 -15.77
CA ILE A 155 -46.86 6.31 -15.89
C ILE A 155 -46.33 5.34 -14.85
N ARG A 156 -47.21 4.87 -13.96
CA ARG A 156 -46.89 3.83 -12.98
C ARG A 156 -47.26 2.47 -13.52
N ILE A 157 -46.33 1.54 -13.49
CA ILE A 157 -46.52 0.15 -13.89
C ILE A 157 -46.39 -0.73 -12.65
N GLU A 158 -47.45 -1.49 -12.36
CA GLU A 158 -47.48 -2.46 -11.27
C GLU A 158 -47.67 -3.87 -11.82
N ILE A 159 -46.77 -4.78 -11.45
CA ILE A 159 -46.84 -6.18 -11.83
C ILE A 159 -47.25 -6.98 -10.60
N HIS A 160 -48.37 -7.69 -10.70
CA HIS A 160 -48.94 -8.46 -9.61
C HIS A 160 -48.93 -9.96 -9.96
N ARG A 161 -48.75 -10.81 -8.94
CA ARG A 161 -48.98 -12.26 -9.01
C ARG A 161 -50.03 -12.62 -7.97
N GLY A 162 -51.22 -13.01 -8.41
CA GLY A 162 -52.38 -13.09 -7.52
C GLY A 162 -52.71 -11.72 -6.90
N ASN A 163 -52.68 -11.64 -5.57
CA ASN A 163 -52.91 -10.40 -4.81
C ASN A 163 -51.62 -9.65 -4.45
N ASP A 164 -50.47 -10.26 -4.66
CA ASP A 164 -49.19 -9.69 -4.24
C ASP A 164 -48.58 -8.83 -5.35
N VAL A 165 -48.07 -7.65 -4.96
CA VAL A 165 -47.32 -6.75 -5.84
C VAL A 165 -45.88 -7.26 -5.93
N MET A 166 -45.45 -7.69 -7.12
CA MET A 166 -44.11 -8.23 -7.35
C MET A 166 -43.11 -7.13 -7.70
N HIS A 167 -43.52 -6.17 -8.51
CA HIS A 167 -42.66 -5.09 -8.96
C HIS A 167 -43.48 -3.85 -9.28
N THR A 168 -42.91 -2.68 -8.99
CA THR A 168 -43.53 -1.39 -9.28
C THR A 168 -42.44 -0.41 -9.67
N PHE A 169 -42.67 0.31 -10.75
CA PHE A 169 -41.77 1.34 -11.24
C PHE A 169 -42.56 2.40 -12.01
N GLU A 170 -41.95 3.57 -12.18
CA GLU A 170 -42.56 4.69 -12.91
C GLU A 170 -41.64 5.12 -14.06
N VAL A 171 -42.27 5.52 -15.17
CA VAL A 171 -41.61 6.12 -16.32
C VAL A 171 -42.21 7.50 -16.58
N ASP A 172 -41.57 8.30 -17.46
CA ASP A 172 -42.08 9.60 -17.87
C ASP A 172 -43.49 9.48 -18.46
N GLY A 173 -44.33 10.51 -18.26
CA GLY A 173 -45.69 10.56 -18.75
C GLY A 173 -45.82 10.54 -20.28
N GLU A 174 -44.78 10.94 -21.01
CA GLU A 174 -44.76 10.89 -22.48
C GLU A 174 -44.40 9.51 -23.04
N GLU A 175 -43.87 8.62 -22.20
CA GLU A 175 -43.48 7.28 -22.61
C GLU A 175 -44.71 6.39 -22.87
N ASN A 176 -44.57 5.54 -23.89
CA ASN A 176 -45.59 4.54 -24.27
C ASN A 176 -45.06 3.11 -24.18
N VAL A 177 -43.80 2.95 -23.76
CA VAL A 177 -43.12 1.68 -23.61
C VAL A 177 -42.24 1.72 -22.37
N ALA A 178 -42.17 0.60 -21.65
CA ALA A 178 -41.37 0.49 -20.44
C ALA A 178 -40.64 -0.85 -20.40
N LEU A 179 -39.37 -0.81 -20.00
CA LEU A 179 -38.55 -1.99 -19.71
C LEU A 179 -38.50 -2.24 -18.19
N SER A 180 -38.84 -3.46 -17.80
CA SER A 180 -38.64 -4.03 -16.47
C SER A 180 -37.55 -5.10 -16.51
N ARG A 181 -36.70 -5.15 -15.49
CA ARG A 181 -35.63 -6.16 -15.30
C ARG A 181 -35.85 -6.99 -14.03
N ALA A 182 -37.11 -7.28 -13.74
CA ALA A 182 -37.47 -8.06 -12.56
C ALA A 182 -37.33 -9.56 -12.83
N ASN A 183 -36.72 -10.28 -11.88
CA ASN A 183 -36.56 -11.73 -11.98
C ASN A 183 -37.83 -12.43 -11.51
N PHE A 184 -38.53 -13.11 -12.43
CA PHE A 184 -39.81 -13.75 -12.16
C PHE A 184 -39.77 -15.27 -12.36
N GLN A 185 -40.55 -15.98 -11.55
CA GLN A 185 -40.70 -17.43 -11.65
C GLN A 185 -41.71 -17.82 -12.73
N VAL A 186 -41.43 -18.90 -13.47
CA VAL A 186 -42.38 -19.42 -14.45
C VAL A 186 -43.59 -20.01 -13.76
N GLY A 187 -44.75 -19.52 -14.21
CA GLY A 187 -46.07 -19.94 -13.77
C GLY A 187 -47.13 -19.04 -14.41
N PRO A 188 -48.36 -19.52 -14.56
CA PRO A 188 -49.47 -18.65 -14.93
C PRO A 188 -49.77 -17.64 -13.80
N GLU A 189 -50.59 -16.63 -14.11
CA GLU A 189 -51.23 -15.69 -13.15
C GLU A 189 -50.59 -14.30 -12.96
N TYR A 190 -49.69 -13.86 -13.83
CA TYR A 190 -49.24 -12.46 -13.77
C TYR A 190 -50.28 -11.51 -14.36
N ARG A 191 -50.43 -10.34 -13.72
CA ARG A 191 -51.24 -9.23 -14.23
C ARG A 191 -50.46 -7.94 -14.14
N VAL A 192 -50.48 -7.14 -15.19
CA VAL A 192 -49.90 -5.79 -15.21
C VAL A 192 -51.01 -4.75 -15.13
N ILE A 193 -50.81 -3.74 -14.30
CA ILE A 193 -51.67 -2.56 -14.20
C ILE A 193 -50.82 -1.36 -14.57
N VAL A 194 -51.24 -0.66 -15.62
CA VAL A 194 -50.60 0.59 -16.04
C VAL A 194 -51.51 1.74 -15.63
N ALA A 195 -50.99 2.70 -14.88
CA ALA A 195 -51.75 3.81 -14.33
C ALA A 195 -51.12 5.15 -14.72
N ALA A 196 -51.96 6.06 -15.22
CA ALA A 196 -51.57 7.45 -15.45
C ALA A 196 -51.54 8.19 -14.11
N VAL A 197 -50.40 8.77 -13.75
CA VAL A 197 -50.21 9.52 -12.50
C VAL A 197 -50.21 11.02 -12.79
N ASP A 198 -50.93 11.78 -11.97
CA ASP A 198 -50.94 13.24 -11.94
C ASP A 198 -50.78 13.70 -10.47
N SER A 199 -50.47 14.99 -10.29
CA SER A 199 -50.33 15.70 -9.02
C SER A 199 -51.41 15.40 -7.97
N ASN A 200 -52.65 15.11 -8.40
CA ASN A 200 -53.79 14.89 -7.51
C ASN A 200 -54.17 13.41 -7.30
N GLY A 201 -53.57 12.47 -8.04
CA GLY A 201 -53.93 11.05 -7.97
C GLY A 201 -53.53 10.27 -9.22
N HIS A 202 -53.99 9.02 -9.32
CA HIS A 202 -53.68 8.14 -10.45
C HIS A 202 -54.94 7.48 -11.02
N THR A 203 -54.90 7.14 -12.31
CA THR A 203 -55.99 6.49 -13.04
C THR A 203 -55.49 5.19 -13.68
N PRO A 204 -55.77 4.03 -13.07
CA PRO A 204 -55.34 2.74 -13.57
C PRO A 204 -56.18 2.28 -14.77
N ALA A 205 -55.51 1.68 -15.75
CA ALA A 205 -56.14 0.89 -16.80
C ALA A 205 -56.64 -0.46 -16.26
N GLU A 206 -57.41 -1.17 -17.08
CA GLU A 206 -57.84 -2.53 -16.74
C GLU A 206 -56.63 -3.47 -16.63
N PRO A 207 -56.59 -4.37 -15.62
CA PRO A 207 -55.48 -5.30 -15.46
C PRO A 207 -55.33 -6.23 -16.66
N TYR A 208 -54.15 -6.24 -17.28
CA TYR A 208 -53.84 -7.13 -18.40
C TYR A 208 -53.15 -8.39 -17.88
N LYS A 209 -53.74 -9.56 -18.14
CA LYS A 209 -53.19 -10.87 -17.72
C LYS A 209 -52.19 -11.38 -18.74
N PHE A 210 -51.05 -11.90 -18.29
CA PHE A 210 -50.02 -12.45 -19.15
C PHE A 210 -49.29 -13.63 -18.50
N ASN A 211 -48.59 -14.41 -19.32
CA ASN A 211 -47.72 -15.50 -18.90
C ASN A 211 -46.28 -15.21 -19.33
N LEU A 212 -45.31 -15.77 -18.60
CA LEU A 212 -43.91 -15.66 -18.98
C LEU A 212 -43.58 -16.61 -20.12
N LEU A 213 -42.82 -16.11 -21.10
CA LEU A 213 -42.17 -16.87 -22.14
C LEU A 213 -40.97 -17.63 -21.57
N GLU A 214 -40.78 -18.88 -21.98
CA GLU A 214 -39.62 -19.68 -21.61
C GLU A 214 -38.38 -19.29 -22.41
N ASP A 215 -38.55 -18.98 -23.70
CA ASP A 215 -37.47 -18.64 -24.61
C ASP A 215 -37.30 -17.13 -24.80
N ASP A 216 -36.05 -16.71 -24.98
CA ASP A 216 -35.68 -15.33 -25.30
C ASP A 216 -35.80 -15.04 -26.80
N LEU A 217 -36.23 -13.82 -27.14
CA LEU A 217 -36.17 -13.33 -28.52
C LEU A 217 -34.72 -13.07 -28.96
N LEU A 218 -34.38 -13.49 -30.18
CA LEU A 218 -33.07 -13.26 -30.79
C LEU A 218 -33.16 -12.18 -31.88
N CYS A 219 -32.29 -11.18 -31.80
CA CYS A 219 -32.19 -10.10 -32.77
C CYS A 219 -30.74 -9.66 -32.93
N ARG A 220 -30.43 -8.96 -34.03
CA ARG A 220 -29.13 -8.31 -34.21
C ARG A 220 -29.13 -7.00 -33.43
N GLY A 221 -28.04 -6.73 -32.73
CA GLY A 221 -27.88 -5.53 -31.91
C GLY A 221 -26.42 -5.17 -31.69
N ARG A 222 -26.18 -4.07 -30.98
CA ARG A 222 -24.84 -3.60 -30.59
C ARG A 222 -24.72 -3.73 -29.07
N CYS A 223 -24.04 -4.80 -28.64
CA CYS A 223 -23.63 -5.01 -27.25
C CYS A 223 -22.12 -5.18 -27.22
N ALA A 224 -21.49 -4.88 -26.09
CA ALA A 224 -20.10 -5.28 -25.87
C ALA A 224 -19.99 -6.81 -25.80
N ASP A 225 -18.76 -7.33 -25.85
CA ASP A 225 -18.48 -8.78 -25.79
C ASP A 225 -19.06 -9.46 -24.51
N GLY A 226 -19.35 -8.66 -23.48
CA GLY A 226 -19.94 -9.07 -22.21
C GLY A 226 -21.45 -9.26 -22.20
N GLY A 227 -22.15 -9.21 -23.34
CA GLY A 227 -23.60 -9.38 -23.33
C GLY A 227 -24.26 -9.62 -24.69
N ARG A 228 -25.58 -9.82 -24.65
CA ARG A 228 -26.45 -10.05 -25.82
C ARG A 228 -27.61 -9.06 -25.85
N PRO A 229 -28.15 -8.69 -27.03
CA PRO A 229 -29.19 -7.67 -27.12
C PRO A 229 -30.51 -8.10 -26.46
N MET A 230 -31.19 -7.16 -25.81
CA MET A 230 -32.57 -7.32 -25.33
C MET A 230 -33.52 -7.05 -26.48
N CYS A 231 -34.30 -8.05 -26.88
CA CYS A 231 -35.05 -8.01 -28.14
C CYS A 231 -36.56 -7.92 -27.89
N TYR A 232 -37.26 -7.20 -28.76
CA TYR A 232 -38.70 -7.01 -28.67
C TYR A 232 -39.32 -6.81 -30.06
N TYR A 233 -40.64 -6.94 -30.15
CA TYR A 233 -41.38 -6.70 -31.38
C TYR A 233 -41.56 -5.20 -31.61
N GLY A 234 -40.75 -4.63 -32.49
CA GLY A 234 -40.85 -3.23 -32.88
C GLY A 234 -41.99 -2.97 -33.88
N ARG A 235 -41.91 -1.82 -34.56
CA ARG A 235 -42.87 -1.45 -35.62
C ARG A 235 -42.91 -2.52 -36.72
N GLU A 236 -44.09 -2.74 -37.28
CA GLU A 236 -44.34 -3.76 -38.33
C GLU A 236 -43.99 -5.20 -37.90
N HIS A 237 -44.01 -5.50 -36.60
CA HIS A 237 -43.67 -6.83 -36.04
C HIS A 237 -42.22 -7.29 -36.34
N LYS A 238 -41.30 -6.35 -36.60
CA LYS A 238 -39.88 -6.67 -36.78
C LYS A 238 -39.20 -6.79 -35.42
N ILE A 239 -38.42 -7.85 -35.22
CA ILE A 239 -37.67 -8.07 -33.98
C ILE A 239 -36.42 -7.18 -33.99
N VAL A 240 -36.33 -6.26 -33.03
CA VAL A 240 -35.23 -5.29 -32.90
C VAL A 240 -34.75 -5.18 -31.46
N GLN A 241 -33.56 -4.60 -31.26
CA GLN A 241 -33.02 -4.35 -29.93
C GLN A 241 -33.76 -3.18 -29.26
N PHE A 242 -34.15 -3.35 -28.00
CA PHE A 242 -34.75 -2.29 -27.20
C PHE A 242 -33.74 -1.15 -26.98
N THR A 243 -34.18 0.07 -27.24
CA THR A 243 -33.37 1.29 -27.13
C THR A 243 -34.20 2.39 -26.49
N ASP A 244 -33.68 3.02 -25.46
CA ASP A 244 -34.28 4.18 -24.78
C ASP A 244 -33.35 5.40 -24.86
N ILE A 245 -33.59 6.42 -24.02
CA ILE A 245 -32.74 7.60 -23.88
C ILE A 245 -31.29 7.30 -23.46
N ASN A 246 -31.05 6.18 -22.78
CA ASN A 246 -29.73 5.70 -22.34
C ASN A 246 -29.03 4.85 -23.42
N GLY A 247 -29.72 4.55 -24.52
CA GLY A 247 -29.19 3.82 -25.67
C GLY A 247 -29.66 2.37 -25.74
N PRO A 248 -28.97 1.53 -26.52
CA PRO A 248 -29.36 0.13 -26.72
C PRO A 248 -29.12 -0.70 -25.46
N HIS A 249 -30.13 -1.47 -25.05
CA HIS A 249 -30.06 -2.32 -23.86
C HIS A 249 -29.61 -3.76 -24.18
N CYS A 250 -28.78 -4.30 -23.30
CA CYS A 250 -28.22 -5.64 -23.37
C CYS A 250 -28.48 -6.43 -22.08
N LEU A 251 -28.55 -7.76 -22.22
CA LEU A 251 -28.45 -8.73 -21.15
C LEU A 251 -26.98 -9.07 -20.93
N CYS A 252 -26.46 -8.73 -19.76
CA CYS A 252 -25.06 -8.94 -19.42
C CYS A 252 -24.82 -10.36 -18.92
N TYR A 253 -23.67 -10.92 -19.31
CA TYR A 253 -23.14 -12.13 -18.71
C TYR A 253 -22.61 -11.84 -17.31
N ASP A 254 -22.44 -12.89 -16.50
CA ASP A 254 -21.91 -12.80 -15.15
C ASP A 254 -20.58 -12.04 -15.14
N GLY A 255 -20.50 -11.00 -14.30
CA GLY A 255 -19.32 -10.13 -14.20
C GLY A 255 -19.29 -8.94 -15.14
N PHE A 256 -20.35 -8.69 -15.92
CA PHE A 256 -20.50 -7.48 -16.73
C PHE A 256 -21.71 -6.66 -16.28
N SER A 257 -21.59 -5.34 -16.34
CA SER A 257 -22.65 -4.40 -15.96
C SER A 257 -22.76 -3.23 -16.93
N GLY A 258 -23.77 -2.39 -16.74
CA GLY A 258 -24.11 -1.27 -17.63
C GLY A 258 -25.23 -1.60 -18.61
N HIS A 259 -25.66 -0.59 -19.39
CA HIS A 259 -26.72 -0.76 -20.40
C HIS A 259 -26.24 -1.59 -21.59
N GLN A 260 -24.96 -1.47 -21.95
CA GLN A 260 -24.32 -2.17 -23.07
C GLN A 260 -23.38 -3.31 -22.64
N CYS A 261 -23.30 -3.61 -21.35
CA CYS A 261 -22.41 -4.63 -20.78
C CYS A 261 -20.92 -4.33 -21.02
N ASP A 262 -20.58 -3.05 -21.02
CA ASP A 262 -19.25 -2.49 -21.27
C ASP A 262 -18.38 -2.40 -20.02
N VAL A 263 -19.00 -2.44 -18.83
CA VAL A 263 -18.29 -2.38 -17.55
C VAL A 263 -17.97 -3.79 -17.08
N VAL A 264 -16.68 -4.09 -16.88
CA VAL A 264 -16.21 -5.33 -16.27
C VAL A 264 -16.18 -5.17 -14.76
N GLU A 265 -16.98 -5.95 -14.07
CA GLU A 265 -17.04 -5.97 -12.61
C GLU A 265 -15.79 -6.63 -12.02
N LYS A 266 -15.33 -6.08 -10.90
CA LYS A 266 -14.08 -6.50 -10.25
C LYS A 266 -14.28 -6.66 -8.76
N CYS A 267 -13.64 -7.67 -8.20
CA CYS A 267 -13.43 -7.74 -6.77
C CYS A 267 -12.49 -6.60 -6.36
N THR A 268 -12.85 -5.88 -5.30
CA THR A 268 -12.07 -4.78 -4.77
C THR A 268 -10.75 -5.28 -4.18
N ALA A 269 -9.72 -4.44 -4.23
CA ALA A 269 -8.47 -4.75 -3.54
C ALA A 269 -8.74 -4.84 -2.03
N GLU A 270 -8.33 -5.93 -1.39
CA GLU A 270 -8.58 -6.16 0.03
C GLU A 270 -7.37 -6.79 0.72
N ARG A 271 -7.20 -6.45 2.00
CA ARG A 271 -6.23 -7.10 2.87
C ARG A 271 -6.92 -8.24 3.62
N SER A 272 -6.40 -9.45 3.47
CA SER A 272 -6.85 -10.60 4.26
C SER A 272 -5.79 -10.98 5.30
N ILE A 273 -6.23 -11.23 6.54
CA ILE A 273 -5.39 -11.80 7.60
C ILE A 273 -5.78 -13.27 7.70
N GLU A 274 -4.97 -14.13 7.11
CA GLU A 274 -5.23 -15.57 6.99
C GLU A 274 -4.31 -16.39 7.90
N THR A 275 -4.53 -17.70 7.97
CA THR A 275 -3.62 -18.65 8.65
C THR A 275 -2.18 -18.64 8.10
N PHE A 276 -2.00 -18.09 6.90
CA PHE A 276 -0.74 -17.93 6.19
C PHE A 276 -0.12 -16.53 6.34
N GLY A 277 -0.71 -15.65 7.15
CA GLY A 277 -0.23 -14.28 7.36
C GLY A 277 -1.12 -13.20 6.75
N SER A 278 -0.66 -11.95 6.84
CA SER A 278 -1.35 -10.81 6.23
C SER A 278 -0.90 -10.62 4.79
N VAL A 279 -1.87 -10.62 3.88
CA VAL A 279 -1.65 -10.49 2.43
C VAL A 279 -2.62 -9.51 1.80
N ASP A 280 -2.15 -8.80 0.78
CA ASP A 280 -2.95 -7.83 0.01
C ASP A 280 -3.31 -8.42 -1.36
N TRP A 281 -4.62 -8.53 -1.62
CA TRP A 281 -5.17 -8.98 -2.90
C TRP A 281 -5.38 -7.80 -3.84
N PRO A 282 -4.87 -7.84 -5.08
CA PRO A 282 -5.08 -6.79 -6.06
C PRO A 282 -6.51 -6.84 -6.63
N SER A 283 -7.03 -5.70 -7.08
CA SER A 283 -8.34 -5.68 -7.74
C SER A 283 -8.33 -6.56 -8.98
N THR A 284 -9.27 -7.51 -9.05
CA THR A 284 -9.27 -8.60 -10.03
C THR A 284 -10.65 -8.75 -10.64
N ALA A 285 -10.71 -8.94 -11.96
CA ALA A 285 -11.99 -9.09 -12.66
C ALA A 285 -12.67 -10.41 -12.30
N VAL A 286 -14.01 -10.41 -12.38
CA VAL A 286 -14.82 -11.62 -12.19
C VAL A 286 -14.37 -12.73 -13.14
N ASN A 287 -14.37 -13.97 -12.65
CA ASN A 287 -13.84 -15.18 -13.31
C ASN A 287 -12.32 -15.23 -13.52
N GLN A 288 -11.57 -14.24 -13.05
CA GLN A 288 -10.11 -14.29 -13.01
C GLN A 288 -9.60 -14.63 -11.60
N SER A 289 -8.40 -15.20 -11.55
CA SER A 289 -7.68 -15.48 -10.30
C SER A 289 -6.55 -14.48 -10.10
N ALA A 290 -6.38 -14.04 -8.86
CA ALA A 290 -5.16 -13.37 -8.42
C ALA A 290 -4.23 -14.37 -7.76
N ALA A 291 -2.93 -14.23 -7.99
CA ALA A 291 -1.89 -15.03 -7.35
C ALA A 291 -0.89 -14.11 -6.64
N ILE A 292 -0.58 -14.43 -5.39
CA ILE A 292 0.34 -13.68 -4.53
C ILE A 292 1.39 -14.63 -3.92
N LEU A 293 2.58 -14.15 -3.60
CA LEU A 293 3.60 -15.00 -2.99
C LEU A 293 3.21 -15.41 -1.55
N CYS A 294 3.45 -16.67 -1.18
CA CYS A 294 3.23 -17.13 0.19
C CYS A 294 4.14 -16.34 1.16
N PRO A 295 3.61 -15.74 2.23
CA PRO A 295 4.41 -14.91 3.15
C PRO A 295 5.62 -15.62 3.78
N TYR A 296 5.54 -16.94 3.99
CA TYR A 296 6.50 -17.73 4.76
C TYR A 296 7.22 -18.85 3.98
N ASN A 297 7.18 -18.81 2.65
CA ASN A 297 7.93 -19.76 1.81
C ASN A 297 9.05 -19.03 1.06
N ALA A 298 10.21 -19.67 0.94
CA ALA A 298 11.34 -19.14 0.17
C ALA A 298 11.34 -19.61 -1.30
N ASP A 299 10.43 -20.51 -1.67
CA ASP A 299 10.50 -21.31 -2.90
C ASP A 299 9.68 -20.69 -4.05
N GLY A 300 9.10 -19.50 -3.84
CA GLY A 300 8.30 -18.80 -4.85
C GLY A 300 6.87 -19.32 -5.04
N THR A 301 6.42 -20.22 -4.17
CA THR A 301 5.03 -20.71 -4.14
C THR A 301 4.03 -19.57 -3.94
N GLN A 302 2.86 -19.68 -4.55
CA GLN A 302 1.83 -18.63 -4.55
C GLN A 302 0.50 -19.11 -3.95
N LEU A 303 -0.19 -18.20 -3.25
CA LEU A 303 -1.61 -18.32 -2.90
C LEU A 303 -2.44 -17.80 -4.08
N GLU A 304 -3.42 -18.58 -4.49
CA GLU A 304 -4.35 -18.20 -5.54
C GLU A 304 -5.76 -18.03 -4.96
N ARG A 305 -6.45 -17.00 -5.44
CA ARG A 305 -7.84 -16.73 -5.07
C ARG A 305 -8.60 -16.24 -6.30
N LYS A 306 -9.79 -16.80 -6.50
CA LYS A 306 -10.64 -16.46 -7.63
C LYS A 306 -11.68 -15.42 -7.24
N CYS A 307 -11.94 -14.48 -8.14
CA CYS A 307 -13.07 -13.56 -8.04
C CYS A 307 -14.29 -14.18 -8.72
N THR A 308 -15.39 -14.34 -7.99
CA THR A 308 -16.64 -14.92 -8.49
C THR A 308 -17.79 -13.93 -8.49
N TRP A 309 -18.85 -14.30 -9.21
CA TRP A 309 -20.08 -13.54 -9.31
C TRP A 309 -21.18 -14.19 -8.46
N ASP A 310 -21.68 -13.47 -7.47
CA ASP A 310 -22.82 -13.90 -6.64
C ASP A 310 -24.07 -13.13 -7.07
N ASN A 311 -24.68 -13.56 -8.18
CA ASN A 311 -25.88 -13.02 -8.87
C ASN A 311 -25.86 -11.53 -9.25
N THR A 312 -25.42 -10.65 -8.37
CA THR A 312 -25.42 -9.20 -8.52
C THR A 312 -24.10 -8.55 -8.06
N LEU A 313 -23.22 -9.26 -7.35
CA LEU A 313 -22.00 -8.69 -6.79
C LEU A 313 -20.77 -9.55 -7.06
N ALA A 314 -19.66 -8.89 -7.39
CA ALA A 314 -18.34 -9.50 -7.45
C ALA A 314 -17.83 -9.77 -6.03
N ARG A 315 -17.54 -11.04 -5.73
CA ARG A 315 -17.07 -11.48 -4.41
C ARG A 315 -15.84 -12.36 -4.54
N TRP A 316 -14.89 -12.16 -3.64
CA TRP A 316 -13.75 -13.05 -3.55
C TRP A 316 -14.15 -14.41 -2.96
N GLU A 317 -13.69 -15.51 -3.57
CA GLU A 317 -13.83 -16.84 -3.00
C GLU A 317 -13.01 -17.03 -1.72
N ASN A 318 -13.23 -18.11 -0.98
CA ASN A 318 -12.31 -18.47 0.10
C ASN A 318 -10.97 -18.93 -0.49
N VAL A 319 -9.88 -18.62 0.20
CA VAL A 319 -8.54 -19.05 -0.23
C VAL A 319 -8.49 -20.58 -0.28
N SER A 320 -8.04 -21.13 -1.41
CA SER A 320 -7.90 -22.57 -1.58
C SER A 320 -6.87 -23.11 -0.57
N TYR A 321 -7.31 -23.95 0.36
CA TYR A 321 -6.47 -24.53 1.42
C TYR A 321 -5.54 -25.65 0.94
N ASN A 322 -4.99 -25.53 -0.26
CA ASN A 322 -3.92 -26.43 -0.67
C ASN A 322 -2.73 -26.20 0.29
N GLU A 323 -2.11 -27.26 0.82
CA GLU A 323 -0.96 -27.20 1.75
C GLU A 323 0.34 -26.65 1.10
N VAL A 324 0.20 -25.82 0.06
CA VAL A 324 1.28 -25.24 -0.73
C VAL A 324 2.04 -24.20 0.09
N CYS A 325 1.35 -23.42 0.94
CA CYS A 325 1.97 -22.42 1.80
C CYS A 325 2.14 -22.91 3.23
N LYS A 326 3.29 -22.57 3.85
CA LYS A 326 3.51 -22.81 5.28
C LYS A 326 2.61 -21.91 6.12
N LYS A 327 2.03 -22.49 7.17
CA LYS A 327 1.21 -21.76 8.15
C LYS A 327 2.11 -21.00 9.13
N GLN A 328 1.65 -19.84 9.60
CA GLN A 328 2.37 -19.05 10.61
C GLN A 328 2.67 -19.87 11.86
N SER A 329 1.67 -20.62 12.34
CA SER A 329 1.78 -21.46 13.54
C SER A 329 2.88 -22.51 13.44
N SER A 330 3.10 -23.09 12.26
CA SER A 330 4.18 -24.07 12.05
C SER A 330 5.55 -23.41 12.25
N ILE A 331 5.76 -22.21 11.72
CA ILE A 331 7.02 -21.47 11.89
C ILE A 331 7.24 -21.08 13.35
N LEU A 332 6.21 -20.56 14.02
CA LEU A 332 6.28 -20.18 15.43
C LEU A 332 6.63 -21.37 16.33
N VAL A 333 6.03 -22.54 16.08
CA VAL A 333 6.36 -23.78 16.81
C VAL A 333 7.83 -24.15 16.61
N HIS A 334 8.34 -24.09 15.37
CA HIS A 334 9.76 -24.35 15.11
C HIS A 334 10.69 -23.37 15.84
N LEU A 335 10.40 -22.07 15.79
CA LEU A 335 11.19 -21.05 16.48
C LEU A 335 11.22 -21.25 18.01
N GLY A 336 10.06 -21.54 18.61
CA GLY A 336 9.97 -21.81 20.05
C GLY A 336 10.78 -23.03 20.48
N VAL A 337 10.81 -24.10 19.66
CA VAL A 337 11.66 -25.27 19.92
C VAL A 337 13.14 -24.92 19.79
N LEU A 338 13.51 -24.14 18.77
CA LEU A 338 14.91 -23.74 18.53
C LEU A 338 15.49 -22.88 19.65
N ALA A 339 14.71 -21.95 20.21
CA ALA A 339 15.16 -21.09 21.31
C ALA A 339 15.60 -21.90 22.54
N ASN A 340 14.86 -22.98 22.84
CA ASN A 340 15.17 -23.91 23.92
C ASN A 340 16.29 -24.89 23.56
N TYR A 341 16.33 -25.33 22.30
CA TYR A 341 17.37 -26.25 21.81
C TYR A 341 18.78 -25.66 21.97
N VAL A 342 18.97 -24.39 21.58
CA VAL A 342 20.28 -23.71 21.64
C VAL A 342 20.86 -23.63 23.05
N GLN A 343 20.00 -23.43 24.05
CA GLN A 343 20.42 -23.25 25.45
C GLN A 343 20.86 -24.56 26.12
N ARG A 344 20.62 -25.73 25.50
CA ARG A 344 21.02 -27.01 26.10
C ARG A 344 22.55 -27.13 26.26
N PRO A 345 23.04 -27.71 27.36
CA PRO A 345 24.48 -27.81 27.65
C PRO A 345 25.22 -28.73 26.66
N ASP A 346 24.56 -29.74 26.10
CA ASP A 346 25.10 -30.78 25.21
C ASP A 346 25.15 -30.38 23.71
N GLN A 347 25.06 -29.10 23.39
CA GLN A 347 25.04 -28.65 21.99
C GLN A 347 26.38 -28.80 21.26
N THR A 348 26.27 -29.12 19.98
CA THR A 348 27.40 -29.23 19.05
C THR A 348 27.45 -28.04 18.10
N SER A 349 28.61 -27.79 17.50
CA SER A 349 28.76 -26.80 16.41
C SER A 349 27.84 -27.11 15.21
N ALA A 350 27.54 -28.38 14.94
CA ALA A 350 26.59 -28.80 13.91
C ALA A 350 25.14 -28.40 14.26
N GLY A 351 24.71 -28.61 15.51
CA GLY A 351 23.39 -28.18 15.99
C GLY A 351 23.21 -26.66 15.91
N PHE A 352 24.22 -25.91 16.35
CA PHE A 352 24.23 -24.44 16.24
C PHE A 352 24.13 -23.96 14.78
N ASN A 353 24.90 -24.56 13.88
CA ASN A 353 24.85 -24.26 12.45
C ASN A 353 23.50 -24.62 11.80
N ALA A 354 22.80 -25.65 12.29
CA ALA A 354 21.46 -26.00 11.83
C ALA A 354 20.44 -24.90 12.19
N VAL A 355 20.54 -24.35 13.41
CA VAL A 355 19.71 -23.20 13.82
C VAL A 355 19.99 -21.99 12.93
N GLN A 356 21.26 -21.68 12.66
CA GLN A 356 21.64 -20.59 11.75
C GLN A 356 21.07 -20.76 10.33
N ARG A 357 21.09 -21.98 9.78
CA ARG A 357 20.48 -22.26 8.46
C ARG A 357 18.98 -22.00 8.45
N PHE A 358 18.28 -22.36 9.52
CA PHE A 358 16.85 -22.08 9.64
C PHE A 358 16.59 -20.57 9.73
N LEU A 359 17.35 -19.86 10.57
CA LEU A 359 17.27 -18.40 10.68
C LEU A 359 17.49 -17.73 9.32
N ASP A 360 18.52 -18.12 8.57
CA ASP A 360 18.79 -17.59 7.22
C ASP A 360 17.60 -17.79 6.26
N SER A 361 16.79 -18.84 6.45
CA SER A 361 15.60 -19.05 5.63
C SER A 361 14.49 -18.03 5.93
N ILE A 362 14.41 -17.49 7.15
CA ILE A 362 13.45 -16.44 7.54
C ILE A 362 13.72 -15.17 6.75
N LEU A 363 15.00 -14.86 6.54
CA LEU A 363 15.44 -13.76 5.68
C LEU A 363 15.16 -14.02 4.18
N ARG A 364 14.57 -15.15 3.79
CA ARG A 364 14.13 -15.37 2.40
C ARG A 364 12.63 -15.27 2.27
N PHE A 365 11.89 -15.24 3.37
CA PHE A 365 10.43 -15.13 3.36
C PHE A 365 9.99 -13.76 2.83
N PRO A 366 9.01 -13.71 1.92
CA PRO A 366 8.44 -12.47 1.42
C PRO A 366 8.02 -11.48 2.51
N ALA A 367 7.52 -11.97 3.65
CA ALA A 367 7.18 -11.14 4.81
C ALA A 367 8.36 -10.31 5.37
N PHE A 368 9.61 -10.74 5.15
CA PHE A 368 10.83 -10.05 5.60
C PHE A 368 11.61 -9.42 4.44
N GLN A 369 10.99 -9.28 3.27
CA GLN A 369 11.58 -8.69 2.07
C GLN A 369 10.91 -7.37 1.72
N LYS A 370 11.67 -6.27 1.68
CA LYS A 370 11.13 -4.92 1.41
C LYS A 370 10.65 -4.70 -0.03
N ASN A 371 11.08 -5.53 -0.98
CA ASN A 371 10.69 -5.46 -2.39
C ASN A 371 9.32 -6.12 -2.66
N VAL A 372 8.79 -6.91 -1.73
CA VAL A 372 7.47 -7.55 -1.88
C VAL A 372 6.44 -6.74 -1.11
N THR A 373 5.47 -6.16 -1.83
CA THR A 373 4.41 -5.34 -1.22
C THR A 373 3.14 -6.14 -0.92
N SER A 374 3.00 -7.34 -1.48
CA SER A 374 1.81 -8.19 -1.31
C SER A 374 1.78 -8.94 0.03
N SER A 375 2.92 -9.06 0.71
CA SER A 375 3.10 -9.80 1.96
C SER A 375 3.66 -8.86 3.02
N HIS A 376 3.03 -8.81 4.19
CA HIS A 376 3.43 -7.86 5.24
C HIS A 376 4.38 -8.46 6.27
N PHE A 377 5.11 -7.58 6.95
CA PHE A 377 6.01 -7.93 8.04
C PHE A 377 5.24 -8.60 9.18
N ASP A 378 5.77 -9.72 9.66
CA ASP A 378 5.19 -10.50 10.76
C ASP A 378 5.94 -10.24 12.06
N GLU A 379 5.31 -9.45 12.92
CA GLU A 379 5.80 -9.10 14.25
C GLU A 379 6.02 -10.34 15.15
N LYS A 380 5.10 -11.31 15.15
CA LYS A 380 5.21 -12.49 16.04
C LYS A 380 6.39 -13.37 15.66
N ILE A 381 6.61 -13.57 14.36
CA ILE A 381 7.79 -14.30 13.88
C ILE A 381 9.06 -13.53 14.24
N ALA A 382 9.06 -12.20 14.13
CA ALA A 382 10.22 -11.37 14.50
C ALA A 382 10.54 -11.47 16.00
N GLU A 383 9.54 -11.43 16.89
CA GLU A 383 9.68 -11.61 18.35
C GLU A 383 10.30 -12.98 18.72
N HIS A 384 9.82 -14.06 18.09
CA HIS A 384 10.38 -15.38 18.34
C HIS A 384 11.78 -15.52 17.73
N THR A 385 12.05 -14.85 16.61
CA THR A 385 13.38 -14.82 15.98
C THR A 385 14.39 -14.11 16.87
N ILE A 386 14.05 -12.95 17.44
CA ILE A 386 14.95 -12.23 18.37
C ILE A 386 15.18 -13.03 19.66
N GLN A 387 14.19 -13.79 20.14
CA GLN A 387 14.35 -14.69 21.28
C GLN A 387 15.37 -15.80 20.98
N VAL A 388 15.30 -16.43 19.80
CA VAL A 388 16.30 -17.45 19.40
C VAL A 388 17.69 -16.82 19.31
N LEU A 389 17.80 -15.62 18.76
CA LEU A 389 19.07 -14.89 18.68
C LEU A 389 19.66 -14.58 20.05
N ASP A 390 18.85 -14.13 21.00
CA ASP A 390 19.29 -13.86 22.37
C ASP A 390 19.79 -15.14 23.07
N SER A 391 19.06 -16.25 22.91
CA SER A 391 19.53 -17.57 23.35
C SER A 391 20.86 -17.98 22.71
N MET A 392 21.12 -17.61 21.46
CA MET A 392 22.40 -17.87 20.79
C MET A 392 23.53 -16.99 21.32
N LEU A 393 23.26 -15.71 21.62
CA LEU A 393 24.25 -14.75 22.11
C LEU A 393 24.63 -14.97 23.58
N SER A 394 23.71 -15.46 24.39
CA SER A 394 23.97 -15.82 25.79
C SER A 394 24.95 -17.00 25.95
N LYS A 395 25.11 -17.84 24.91
CA LYS A 395 26.03 -18.98 24.92
C LYS A 395 27.44 -18.56 24.56
N ASN A 396 28.42 -18.99 25.35
CA ASN A 396 29.82 -18.78 25.03
C ASN A 396 30.22 -19.66 23.82
N LEU A 397 30.51 -19.02 22.68
CA LEU A 397 30.90 -19.70 21.46
C LEU A 397 32.29 -20.36 21.57
N GLY A 398 33.13 -19.99 22.53
CA GLY A 398 34.42 -20.64 22.77
C GLY A 398 34.30 -22.07 23.32
N ASP A 399 33.18 -22.38 23.98
CA ASP A 399 32.95 -23.69 24.63
C ASP A 399 32.35 -24.73 23.67
N LEU A 400 32.04 -24.33 22.43
CA LEU A 400 31.49 -25.24 21.42
C LEU A 400 32.61 -26.06 20.75
N PRO A 401 32.47 -27.39 20.65
CA PRO A 401 33.47 -28.23 19.98
C PRO A 401 33.48 -27.97 18.46
N GLY A 402 34.58 -27.44 17.93
CA GLY A 402 34.82 -27.20 16.50
C GLY A 402 35.42 -25.83 16.18
N ASN A 403 35.60 -25.52 14.87
CA ASN A 403 35.98 -24.17 14.44
C ASN A 403 34.76 -23.25 14.42
N VAL A 404 34.73 -22.26 15.32
CA VAL A 404 33.55 -21.41 15.58
C VAL A 404 33.62 -20.05 14.86
N THR A 405 34.74 -19.75 14.21
CA THR A 405 34.99 -18.48 13.50
C THR A 405 33.93 -18.21 12.43
N GLN A 406 33.59 -19.22 11.62
CA GLN A 406 32.57 -19.10 10.59
C GLN A 406 31.17 -18.86 11.17
N SER A 407 30.84 -19.51 12.29
CA SER A 407 29.56 -19.35 12.97
C SER A 407 29.40 -17.94 13.56
N ARG A 408 30.49 -17.33 14.06
CA ARG A 408 30.50 -15.93 14.53
C ARG A 408 30.19 -14.95 13.40
N ILE A 409 30.90 -15.05 12.28
CA ILE A 409 30.71 -14.18 11.11
C ILE A 409 29.27 -14.30 10.57
N ARG A 410 28.74 -15.54 10.50
CA ARG A 410 27.37 -15.78 10.04
C ARG A 410 26.33 -15.19 10.98
N LEU A 411 26.52 -15.32 12.30
CA LEU A 411 25.61 -14.72 13.28
C LEU A 411 25.64 -13.20 13.23
N GLN A 412 26.82 -12.60 13.10
CA GLN A 412 26.99 -11.17 12.93
C GLN A 412 26.26 -10.66 11.68
N THR A 413 26.50 -11.32 10.54
CA THR A 413 25.87 -10.98 9.25
C THR A 413 24.35 -11.16 9.31
N PHE A 414 23.87 -12.17 10.04
CA PHE A 414 22.44 -12.37 10.24
C PHE A 414 21.81 -11.24 11.05
N LEU A 415 22.41 -10.85 12.18
CA LEU A 415 21.87 -9.81 13.06
C LEU A 415 21.69 -8.48 12.33
N THR A 416 22.70 -8.06 11.56
CA THR A 416 22.61 -6.80 10.79
C THR A 416 21.57 -6.91 9.68
N ASN A 417 21.56 -8.01 8.92
CA ASN A 417 20.59 -8.21 7.85
C ASN A 417 19.15 -8.29 8.37
N PHE A 418 18.92 -8.98 9.50
CA PHE A 418 17.61 -9.05 10.14
C PHE A 418 17.15 -7.68 10.63
N GLY A 419 18.02 -6.93 11.30
CA GLY A 419 17.73 -5.55 11.73
C GLY A 419 17.37 -4.62 10.55
N ARG A 420 18.08 -4.74 9.42
CA ARG A 420 17.79 -3.97 8.19
C ARG A 420 16.43 -4.27 7.58
N ARG A 421 15.82 -5.43 7.87
CA ARG A 421 14.51 -5.85 7.35
C ARG A 421 13.35 -5.46 8.26
N LEU A 422 13.64 -5.00 9.47
CA LEU A 422 12.61 -4.45 10.32
C LEU A 422 11.95 -3.23 9.63
N PRO A 423 10.65 -3.01 9.86
CA PRO A 423 9.99 -1.77 9.48
C PRO A 423 10.70 -0.55 10.09
N THR A 424 10.42 0.65 9.58
CA THR A 424 11.02 1.87 10.10
C THR A 424 9.93 2.92 10.28
N PRO A 425 9.73 3.48 11.49
CA PRO A 425 10.40 3.13 12.74
C PRO A 425 9.91 1.79 13.32
N TYR A 426 10.79 1.05 13.99
CA TYR A 426 10.44 -0.18 14.70
C TYR A 426 11.43 -0.46 15.83
N SER A 427 10.95 -1.01 16.93
CA SER A 427 11.77 -1.43 18.08
C SER A 427 11.40 -2.85 18.45
N LEU A 428 12.40 -3.70 18.64
CA LEU A 428 12.25 -5.11 18.93
C LEU A 428 13.16 -5.48 20.09
N GLU A 429 12.60 -6.09 21.13
CA GLU A 429 13.30 -6.46 22.35
C GLU A 429 13.09 -7.95 22.64
N SER A 430 14.15 -8.65 23.03
CA SER A 430 14.05 -10.04 23.44
C SER A 430 13.39 -10.16 24.82
N PRO A 431 12.62 -11.24 25.09
CA PRO A 431 11.96 -11.43 26.39
C PRO A 431 12.90 -11.46 27.60
N GLN A 432 14.17 -11.81 27.38
CA GLN A 432 15.21 -11.91 28.43
C GLN A 432 16.04 -10.60 28.55
N ASN A 433 15.67 -9.56 27.79
CA ASN A 433 16.35 -8.27 27.70
C ASN A 433 17.87 -8.40 27.45
N GLY A 434 18.26 -9.40 26.65
CA GLY A 434 19.64 -9.64 26.26
C GLY A 434 19.98 -9.08 24.88
N LEU A 435 18.97 -8.85 24.03
CA LEU A 435 19.13 -8.31 22.69
C LEU A 435 18.00 -7.32 22.38
N GLN A 436 18.38 -6.13 21.93
CA GLN A 436 17.44 -5.11 21.48
C GLN A 436 17.86 -4.55 20.14
N MET A 437 16.90 -4.38 19.24
CA MET A 437 17.09 -3.79 17.92
C MET A 437 16.14 -2.63 17.73
N ARG A 438 16.63 -1.54 17.16
CA ARG A 438 15.80 -0.39 16.84
C ARG A 438 16.19 0.18 15.49
N SER A 439 15.20 0.29 14.61
CA SER A 439 15.32 0.98 13.33
C SER A 439 14.53 2.28 13.40
N GLN A 440 15.14 3.40 13.03
CA GLN A 440 14.47 4.70 13.04
C GLN A 440 14.92 5.61 11.91
N HIS A 441 14.07 6.56 11.54
CA HIS A 441 14.42 7.63 10.61
C HIS A 441 15.24 8.70 11.34
N TRP A 442 16.38 9.05 10.77
CA TRP A 442 17.20 10.16 11.17
C TRP A 442 17.00 11.28 10.15
N ILE A 443 16.18 12.28 10.48
CA ILE A 443 15.68 13.28 9.55
C ILE A 443 16.63 14.49 9.51
N ALA A 444 16.93 15.00 8.31
CA ALA A 444 17.79 16.16 8.12
C ALA A 444 17.27 17.41 8.87
N GLY A 445 18.14 18.07 9.63
CA GLY A 445 17.83 19.32 10.34
C GLY A 445 16.85 19.19 11.52
N ALA A 446 16.32 18.00 11.79
CA ALA A 446 15.46 17.75 12.94
C ALA A 446 16.28 17.63 14.24
N GLU A 447 15.68 18.01 15.36
CA GLU A 447 16.25 17.71 16.67
C GLU A 447 16.18 16.21 16.96
N THR A 448 17.26 15.68 17.50
CA THR A 448 17.40 14.29 17.89
C THR A 448 17.19 14.17 19.40
N PHE A 449 16.54 13.08 19.80
CA PHE A 449 16.30 12.78 21.21
C PHE A 449 17.19 11.60 21.65
N PRO A 450 17.68 11.62 22.89
CA PRO A 450 18.43 10.51 23.43
C PRO A 450 17.56 9.24 23.45
N THR A 451 18.15 8.13 23.04
CA THR A 451 17.51 6.84 22.90
C THR A 451 18.18 5.86 23.85
N LYS A 452 17.47 5.49 24.92
CA LYS A 452 17.89 4.44 25.83
C LYS A 452 17.40 3.09 25.29
N MET A 453 18.33 2.17 25.06
CA MET A 453 18.06 0.80 24.60
C MET A 453 18.27 -0.15 25.78
N GLY A 454 17.18 -0.35 26.52
CA GLY A 454 17.15 -1.19 27.71
C GLY A 454 17.99 -0.60 28.82
N ASP A 455 18.59 -1.48 29.61
CA ASP A 455 19.40 -1.06 30.77
C ASP A 455 20.90 -0.98 30.47
N LYS A 456 21.31 -1.25 29.21
CA LYS A 456 22.72 -1.50 28.86
C LYS A 456 23.31 -0.53 27.86
N CYS A 457 22.52 0.01 26.93
CA CYS A 457 23.01 0.93 25.91
C CYS A 457 22.20 2.23 25.90
N TYR A 458 22.91 3.32 25.63
CA TYR A 458 22.35 4.66 25.46
C TYR A 458 22.98 5.28 24.22
N ILE A 459 22.19 5.97 23.42
CA ILE A 459 22.64 6.60 22.17
C ILE A 459 21.99 7.97 22.06
N HIS A 460 22.78 8.97 21.69
CA HIS A 460 22.27 10.27 21.28
C HIS A 460 22.97 10.68 19.99
N LEU A 461 22.20 10.66 18.90
CA LEU A 461 22.66 11.08 17.59
C LEU A 461 22.77 12.61 17.51
N PRO A 462 23.72 13.16 16.75
CA PRO A 462 23.74 14.57 16.43
C PRO A 462 22.66 14.94 15.39
N ARG A 463 22.53 16.23 15.09
CA ARG A 463 21.67 16.69 14.00
C ARG A 463 22.18 16.16 12.66
N ALA A 464 21.29 15.55 11.87
CA ALA A 464 21.65 14.98 10.58
C ALA A 464 21.76 16.06 9.50
N VAL A 465 22.75 15.95 8.62
CA VAL A 465 22.85 16.77 7.39
C VAL A 465 21.88 16.26 6.32
N ARG A 466 21.64 14.95 6.27
CA ARG A 466 20.73 14.28 5.34
C ARG A 466 19.85 13.27 6.05
N SER A 467 18.68 13.02 5.48
CA SER A 467 17.75 12.02 6.00
C SER A 467 18.25 10.62 5.67
N ALA A 468 18.35 9.75 6.66
CA ALA A 468 18.74 8.35 6.50
C ALA A 468 17.97 7.45 7.49
N THR A 469 18.09 6.14 7.31
CA THR A 469 17.58 5.15 8.29
C THR A 469 18.75 4.61 9.11
N THR A 470 18.65 4.66 10.43
CA THR A 470 19.68 4.15 11.34
C THR A 470 19.19 2.91 12.06
N LEU A 471 20.02 1.87 12.06
CA LEU A 471 19.81 0.64 12.83
C LEU A 471 20.74 0.65 14.05
N PHE A 472 20.15 0.38 15.20
CA PHE A 472 20.86 0.17 16.45
C PHE A 472 20.62 -1.24 16.94
N VAL A 473 21.68 -1.92 17.39
CA VAL A 473 21.59 -3.24 18.03
C VAL A 473 22.34 -3.19 19.35
N CYS A 474 21.63 -3.31 20.46
CA CYS A 474 22.22 -3.43 21.80
C CYS A 474 22.22 -4.90 22.23
N MET A 475 23.41 -5.44 22.49
CA MET A 475 23.64 -6.79 22.97
C MET A 475 24.15 -6.73 24.41
N LYS A 476 23.56 -7.53 25.29
CA LYS A 476 24.00 -7.67 26.68
C LYS A 476 25.31 -8.43 26.79
N ASN A 477 25.54 -9.42 25.92
CA ASN A 477 26.75 -10.23 25.91
C ASN A 477 27.39 -10.25 24.52
N ASN A 478 28.68 -9.91 24.47
CA ASN A 478 29.49 -9.89 23.27
C ASN A 478 30.25 -11.22 23.09
N THR A 479 29.58 -12.22 22.54
CA THR A 479 30.19 -13.53 22.23
C THR A 479 30.61 -13.65 20.76
N ILE A 480 30.20 -12.69 19.93
CA ILE A 480 30.48 -12.66 18.48
C ILE A 480 31.90 -12.16 18.22
N TYR A 481 32.30 -11.07 18.86
CA TYR A 481 33.58 -10.43 18.63
C TYR A 481 34.62 -11.00 19.61
N SER A 482 35.78 -11.41 19.11
CA SER A 482 36.87 -11.90 19.97
C SER A 482 37.48 -10.76 20.77
N ILE A 483 37.68 -10.99 22.08
CA ILE A 483 38.31 -10.02 22.99
C ILE A 483 39.67 -10.59 23.43
N PRO A 484 40.78 -9.86 23.28
CA PRO A 484 42.08 -10.26 23.82
C PRO A 484 42.03 -10.39 25.35
N GLU A 485 42.53 -11.49 25.90
CA GLU A 485 42.68 -11.75 27.35
C GLU A 485 41.42 -11.73 28.23
N ALA A 486 40.21 -11.76 27.65
CA ALA A 486 39.02 -12.00 28.46
C ALA A 486 39.03 -13.44 28.99
N THR A 487 39.31 -13.61 30.28
CA THR A 487 38.86 -14.76 31.04
C THR A 487 37.38 -14.98 30.71
N THR A 488 37.04 -16.22 30.40
CA THR A 488 35.85 -16.74 29.73
C THR A 488 34.50 -16.49 30.46
N THR A 489 34.40 -15.48 31.32
CA THR A 489 33.26 -15.27 32.24
C THR A 489 32.68 -13.86 32.25
N ALA A 490 33.32 -12.86 31.61
CA ALA A 490 32.82 -11.49 31.61
C ALA A 490 31.79 -11.26 30.49
N GLN A 491 30.51 -11.09 30.86
CA GLN A 491 29.46 -10.65 29.95
C GLN A 491 29.65 -9.16 29.65
N ILE A 492 30.12 -8.81 28.46
CA ILE A 492 30.40 -7.41 28.08
C ILE A 492 29.34 -6.96 27.07
N PRO A 493 28.71 -5.78 27.25
CA PRO A 493 27.74 -5.30 26.28
C PRO A 493 28.40 -4.84 24.98
N ALA A 494 27.69 -4.99 23.87
CA ALA A 494 28.10 -4.47 22.57
C ALA A 494 26.96 -3.67 21.94
N LEU A 495 27.31 -2.55 21.31
CA LEU A 495 26.40 -1.67 20.62
C LEU A 495 26.81 -1.57 19.15
N VAL A 496 25.92 -1.95 18.24
CA VAL A 496 26.12 -1.78 16.81
C VAL A 496 25.31 -0.58 16.35
N ILE A 497 25.97 0.33 15.64
CA ILE A 497 25.36 1.48 14.99
C ILE A 497 25.64 1.36 13.50
N GLU A 498 24.57 1.29 12.70
CA GLU A 498 24.67 1.19 11.26
C GLU A 498 23.73 2.18 10.58
N SER A 499 24.17 2.77 9.48
CA SER A 499 23.32 3.58 8.60
C SER A 499 22.92 2.80 7.35
N GLY A 500 21.68 3.01 6.90
CA GLY A 500 21.11 2.38 5.71
C GLY A 500 21.76 2.83 4.40
N ASP A 501 22.32 4.05 4.35
CA ASP A 501 22.99 4.60 3.16
C ASP A 501 24.51 4.59 3.35
N ALA A 502 25.19 3.70 2.62
CA ALA A 502 26.60 3.35 2.84
C ALA A 502 27.63 4.33 2.25
N ASN A 503 27.20 5.38 1.52
CA ASN A 503 28.06 6.06 0.55
C ASN A 503 28.37 7.55 0.79
N ASP A 504 27.94 8.18 1.88
CA ASP A 504 28.24 9.60 2.15
C ASP A 504 28.38 9.91 3.66
N PRO A 505 29.18 10.92 4.07
CA PRO A 505 29.28 11.34 5.46
C PRO A 505 27.96 11.98 5.92
N LEU A 506 27.26 11.29 6.82
CA LEU A 506 25.97 11.72 7.38
C LEU A 506 26.10 12.79 8.48
N ILE A 507 27.33 13.02 8.95
CA ILE A 507 27.68 13.88 10.07
C ILE A 507 28.60 14.99 9.55
N SER A 508 28.33 16.24 9.94
CA SER A 508 29.26 17.37 9.73
C SER A 508 30.52 17.15 10.56
N GLY A 509 31.72 17.47 10.06
CA GLY A 509 32.98 17.17 10.75
C GLY A 509 33.15 17.73 12.18
N SER A 510 32.24 18.59 12.65
CA SER A 510 32.19 19.13 14.02
C SER A 510 31.30 18.34 14.98
N ASP A 511 30.31 17.60 14.47
CA ASP A 511 29.27 17.00 15.29
C ASP A 511 29.63 15.55 15.63
N LYS A 512 29.33 15.12 16.86
CA LYS A 512 29.77 13.83 17.37
C LYS A 512 28.60 13.06 17.97
N THR A 513 28.66 11.74 17.87
CA THR A 513 27.64 10.85 18.41
C THR A 513 28.00 10.48 19.84
N LEU A 514 27.03 10.58 20.75
CA LEU A 514 27.22 10.18 22.13
C LEU A 514 26.68 8.77 22.31
N ILE A 515 27.50 7.90 22.88
CA ILE A 515 27.15 6.53 23.23
C ILE A 515 27.44 6.31 24.71
N ALA A 516 26.59 5.59 25.41
CA ALA A 516 26.93 5.11 26.74
C ALA A 516 26.64 3.61 26.88
N LEU A 517 27.55 2.91 27.54
CA LEU A 517 27.46 1.47 27.78
C LEU A 517 27.56 1.20 29.28
N ARG A 518 26.77 0.23 29.76
CA ARG A 518 26.81 -0.16 31.17
C ARG A 518 27.74 -1.34 31.43
N PRO A 519 28.80 -1.19 32.23
CA PRO A 519 29.62 -2.33 32.66
C PRO A 519 28.77 -3.34 33.45
N MET A 520 29.08 -4.65 33.36
CA MET A 520 28.35 -5.69 34.07
C MET A 520 29.00 -6.06 35.41
N ALA A 521 28.16 -6.04 36.45
CA ALA A 521 28.35 -6.38 37.87
C ALA A 521 28.93 -5.28 38.79
N PRO A 522 28.15 -4.78 39.78
CA PRO A 522 28.65 -3.90 40.86
C PRO A 522 29.60 -4.61 41.85
N ASN A 523 29.57 -5.95 41.93
CA ASN A 523 30.35 -6.75 42.90
C ASN A 523 31.68 -7.31 42.36
N TYR A 524 31.93 -7.16 41.05
CA TYR A 524 33.20 -7.51 40.41
C TYR A 524 33.90 -6.25 39.86
N PHE A 525 33.47 -5.06 40.31
CA PHE A 525 34.30 -3.87 40.25
C PHE A 525 35.44 -4.06 41.24
N GLN A 526 36.55 -4.62 40.75
CA GLN A 526 37.81 -4.15 41.30
C GLN A 526 37.93 -2.68 40.86
N PRO A 527 38.04 -1.72 41.79
CA PRO A 527 38.21 -0.29 41.48
C PRO A 527 39.52 0.03 40.72
N SER A 528 40.24 -0.98 40.23
CA SER A 528 41.54 -0.90 39.58
C SER A 528 41.48 -0.88 38.05
N PHE A 529 40.34 -1.16 37.41
CA PHE A 529 40.25 -1.17 35.94
C PHE A 529 39.46 0.02 35.41
N ASN A 530 40.19 0.98 34.84
CA ASN A 530 39.63 2.04 34.03
C ASN A 530 39.11 1.45 32.71
N TYR A 531 37.79 1.52 32.48
CA TYR A 531 37.16 1.10 31.22
C TYR A 531 37.08 2.25 30.23
N THR A 532 37.37 1.95 28.96
CA THR A 532 37.19 2.87 27.83
C THR A 532 36.23 2.24 26.81
N CYS A 533 35.57 3.10 26.03
CA CYS A 533 34.81 2.61 24.88
C CYS A 533 35.78 2.32 23.75
N ALA A 534 35.69 1.11 23.19
CA ALA A 534 36.48 0.69 22.05
C ALA A 534 35.55 0.39 20.88
N PHE A 535 36.01 0.68 19.67
CA PHE A 535 35.32 0.30 18.44
C PHE A 535 36.04 -0.88 17.78
N PHE A 536 35.29 -1.73 17.08
CA PHE A 536 35.86 -2.84 16.32
C PHE A 536 36.28 -2.38 14.93
N ASP A 537 37.58 -2.34 14.66
CA ASP A 537 38.12 -2.04 13.34
C ASP A 537 38.12 -3.31 12.47
N GLN A 538 37.25 -3.33 11.46
CA GLN A 538 37.14 -4.44 10.53
C GLN A 538 38.39 -4.65 9.66
N LYS A 539 39.19 -3.59 9.41
CA LYS A 539 40.39 -3.69 8.56
C LYS A 539 41.53 -4.42 9.27
N PHE A 540 41.72 -4.13 10.56
CA PHE A 540 42.76 -4.75 11.38
C PHE A 540 42.26 -5.98 12.14
N GLY A 541 40.94 -6.24 12.15
CA GLY A 541 40.36 -7.40 12.83
C GLY A 541 40.50 -7.33 14.36
N GLY A 542 40.52 -6.12 14.92
CA GLY A 542 40.83 -5.87 16.32
C GLY A 542 40.07 -4.66 16.88
N TRP A 543 40.22 -4.45 18.18
CA TRP A 543 39.61 -3.30 18.87
C TRP A 543 40.57 -2.11 18.84
N SER A 544 40.04 -0.91 18.61
CA SER A 544 40.77 0.36 18.69
C SER A 544 39.98 1.40 19.48
N ILE A 545 40.67 2.43 19.97
CA ILE A 545 40.11 3.60 20.66
C ILE A 545 40.18 4.87 19.79
N ASP A 546 40.67 4.77 18.56
CA ASP A 546 40.83 5.91 17.66
C ASP A 546 39.49 6.58 17.34
N GLY A 547 39.41 7.90 17.54
CA GLY A 547 38.18 8.65 17.31
C GLY A 547 37.07 8.42 18.35
N VAL A 548 37.38 7.76 19.47
CA VAL A 548 36.48 7.59 20.61
C VAL A 548 37.07 8.25 21.86
N THR A 549 36.32 9.15 22.49
CA THR A 549 36.75 9.87 23.69
C THR A 549 35.78 9.68 24.84
N VAL A 550 36.28 9.29 26.02
CA VAL A 550 35.47 9.12 27.22
C VAL A 550 35.14 10.49 27.83
N LEU A 551 33.85 10.79 27.99
CA LEU A 551 33.38 12.04 28.60
C LEU A 551 33.10 11.88 30.09
N SER A 552 32.47 10.78 30.49
CA SER A 552 32.17 10.48 31.89
C SER A 552 32.18 8.98 32.12
N ARG A 553 32.78 8.56 33.24
CA ARG A 553 32.83 7.14 33.66
C ARG A 553 31.67 6.75 34.59
N ASN A 554 30.84 7.72 34.97
CA ASN A 554 29.66 7.56 35.83
C ASN A 554 28.53 8.47 35.33
N PHE A 555 28.17 8.30 34.07
CA PHE A 555 26.95 8.85 33.50
C PHE A 555 25.77 7.98 33.93
N GLU A 556 24.56 8.54 33.97
CA GLU A 556 23.30 7.91 34.39
C GLU A 556 23.41 6.41 34.75
N ASP A 557 23.13 6.08 36.01
CA ASP A 557 22.94 4.68 36.38
C ASP A 557 24.25 3.82 36.27
N GLY A 558 25.42 4.47 36.26
CA GLY A 558 26.74 3.84 36.26
C GLY A 558 27.28 3.49 34.86
N MET A 559 26.79 4.15 33.81
CA MET A 559 27.25 3.97 32.43
C MET A 559 28.51 4.78 32.14
N VAL A 560 29.35 4.27 31.23
CA VAL A 560 30.49 5.00 30.68
C VAL A 560 30.02 5.70 29.41
N LEU A 561 29.99 7.04 29.43
CA LEU A 561 29.63 7.90 28.33
C LEU A 561 30.87 8.24 27.50
N CYS A 562 30.77 7.96 26.20
CA CYS A 562 31.80 8.19 25.21
C CYS A 562 31.24 8.95 24.03
N GLU A 563 32.12 9.68 23.38
CA GLU A 563 31.86 10.47 22.20
C GLU A 563 32.63 9.85 21.03
N THR A 564 31.96 9.64 19.90
CA THR A 564 32.53 9.00 18.71
C THR A 564 32.26 9.80 17.43
N THR A 565 33.21 9.75 16.50
CA THR A 565 33.15 10.41 15.19
C THR A 565 32.65 9.50 14.06
N HIS A 566 32.51 8.20 14.32
CA HIS A 566 32.16 7.21 13.31
C HIS A 566 31.09 6.24 13.80
N PHE A 567 30.48 5.50 12.87
CA PHE A 567 29.55 4.41 13.16
C PHE A 567 30.25 3.06 13.01
N GLY A 568 29.79 2.07 13.77
CA GLY A 568 30.44 0.78 13.85
C GLY A 568 29.95 -0.01 15.05
N VAL A 569 30.82 -0.92 15.51
CA VAL A 569 30.56 -1.77 16.66
C VAL A 569 31.36 -1.24 17.84
N PHE A 570 30.68 -0.92 18.94
CA PHE A 570 31.27 -0.39 20.15
C PHE A 570 31.10 -1.37 21.30
N THR A 571 32.10 -1.43 22.18
CA THR A 571 32.06 -2.24 23.41
C THR A 571 32.84 -1.54 24.53
N LEU A 572 32.83 -2.10 25.74
CA LEU A 572 33.64 -1.64 26.85
C LEU A 572 34.83 -2.55 27.07
N LEU A 573 36.04 -1.99 27.03
CA LEU A 573 37.29 -2.71 27.29
C LEU A 573 38.15 -1.98 28.33
N PRO A 574 38.96 -2.72 29.10
CA PRO A 574 39.95 -2.11 29.98
C PRO A 574 41.01 -1.30 29.21
N GLU A 575 41.35 -0.12 29.73
CA GLU A 575 42.30 0.82 29.12
C GLU A 575 43.74 0.27 29.02
N HIS A 576 44.11 -0.67 29.90
CA HIS A 576 45.44 -1.29 29.87
C HIS A 576 45.71 -2.12 28.60
N LEU A 577 44.66 -2.59 27.91
CA LEU A 577 44.81 -3.33 26.64
C LEU A 577 45.32 -2.44 25.51
N PHE A 578 45.15 -1.12 25.63
CA PHE A 578 45.58 -0.14 24.63
C PHE A 578 46.86 0.58 25.05
N ASN A 579 47.22 0.57 26.34
CA ASN A 579 48.48 1.12 26.84
C ASN A 579 49.64 0.12 26.63
N SER A 580 50.01 -0.14 25.38
CA SER A 580 51.20 -0.96 25.09
C SER A 580 52.46 -0.08 24.97
N LYS A 581 53.59 -0.56 25.51
CA LYS A 581 54.90 0.15 25.51
C LYS A 581 55.47 0.46 24.11
N SER A 582 54.79 0.13 23.01
CA SER A 582 55.23 0.40 21.64
C SER A 582 55.01 1.84 21.17
N ASP A 583 54.08 2.58 21.78
CA ASP A 583 53.68 3.90 21.26
C ASP A 583 54.73 4.98 21.51
N VAL A 584 55.50 4.92 22.61
CA VAL A 584 56.57 5.91 22.83
C VAL A 584 57.65 5.84 21.73
N ILE A 585 57.98 4.63 21.25
CA ILE A 585 58.98 4.46 20.19
C ILE A 585 58.39 4.91 18.85
N ASN A 586 57.14 4.56 18.55
CA ASN A 586 56.47 4.99 17.31
C ASN A 586 56.24 6.50 17.28
N ASP A 587 55.83 7.12 18.39
CA ASP A 587 55.66 8.57 18.52
C ASP A 587 56.99 9.31 18.35
N VAL A 588 58.07 8.81 18.95
CA VAL A 588 59.42 9.37 18.75
C VAL A 588 59.87 9.21 17.29
N MET A 589 59.61 8.06 16.66
CA MET A 589 59.96 7.83 15.25
C MET A 589 59.13 8.69 14.28
N ASN A 590 57.90 9.02 14.63
CA ASN A 590 57.04 9.91 13.86
C ASN A 590 57.46 11.39 13.97
N ILE A 591 58.01 11.81 15.12
CA ILE A 591 58.44 13.20 15.37
C ILE A 591 59.89 13.47 14.90
N LEU A 592 60.75 12.45 14.84
CA LEU A 592 62.16 12.57 14.50
C LEU A 592 62.46 13.24 13.13
N PRO A 593 61.71 12.99 12.03
CA PRO A 593 61.91 13.65 10.74
C PRO A 593 61.62 15.16 10.76
N ILE A 594 60.69 15.58 11.61
CA ILE A 594 60.31 17.00 11.79
C ILE A 594 61.44 17.74 12.50
N VAL A 595 61.91 17.18 13.62
CA VAL A 595 62.99 17.77 14.42
C VAL A 595 64.29 17.87 13.61
N THR A 596 64.66 16.81 12.89
CA THR A 596 65.87 16.80 12.06
C THR A 596 65.82 17.80 10.91
N SER A 597 64.68 17.96 10.24
CA SER A 597 64.51 18.95 9.17
C SER A 597 64.55 20.38 9.69
N PHE A 598 63.95 20.65 10.85
CA PHE A 598 63.99 21.96 11.49
C PHE A 598 65.41 22.38 11.88
N VAL A 599 66.18 21.47 12.51
CA VAL A 599 67.59 21.73 12.87
C VAL A 599 68.44 21.97 11.61
N ALA A 600 68.24 21.19 10.54
CA ALA A 600 68.96 21.36 9.29
C ALA A 600 68.71 22.74 8.64
N VAL A 601 67.47 23.24 8.68
CA VAL A 601 67.12 24.59 8.19
C VAL A 601 67.85 25.68 8.98
N ILE A 602 67.86 25.61 10.32
CA ILE A 602 68.54 26.61 11.15
C ILE A 602 70.05 26.63 10.88
N VAL A 603 70.67 25.45 10.86
CA VAL A 603 72.11 25.31 10.65
C VAL A 603 72.52 25.79 9.26
N THR A 604 71.78 25.43 8.23
CA THR A 604 72.09 25.85 6.84
C THR A 604 71.86 27.34 6.61
N MET A 605 70.83 27.93 7.24
CA MET A 605 70.62 29.37 7.22
C MET A 605 71.79 30.13 7.85
N PHE A 606 72.29 29.65 9.00
CA PHE A 606 73.43 30.26 9.68
C PHE A 606 74.74 30.14 8.87
N LEU A 607 74.99 28.96 8.29
CA LEU A 607 76.15 28.74 7.43
C LEU A 607 76.10 29.57 6.15
N LEU A 608 74.92 29.75 5.54
CA LEU A 608 74.72 30.63 4.39
C LEU A 608 75.06 32.08 4.75
N LEU A 609 74.63 32.54 5.93
CA LEU A 609 74.86 33.91 6.38
C LEU A 609 76.34 34.19 6.64
N ILE A 610 77.06 33.23 7.25
CA ILE A 610 78.52 33.30 7.42
C ILE A 610 79.24 33.31 6.07
N SER A 611 78.81 32.44 5.14
CA SER A 611 79.40 32.31 3.81
C SER A 611 79.22 33.58 2.98
N ILE A 612 78.08 34.28 3.08
CA ILE A 612 77.83 35.56 2.41
C ILE A 612 78.66 36.71 3.02
N CYS A 613 78.91 36.69 4.33
CA CYS A 613 79.71 37.71 5.01
C CYS A 613 81.22 37.57 4.78
N GLN A 614 81.72 36.42 4.31
CA GLN A 614 83.13 36.22 4.01
C GLN A 614 83.49 36.78 2.62
N LYS A 615 84.49 37.67 2.57
CA LYS A 615 84.93 38.40 1.36
C LYS A 615 85.54 37.52 0.24
N ALA A 616 85.74 36.23 0.50
CA ALA A 616 86.33 35.25 -0.42
C ALA A 616 85.60 33.90 -0.35
N SER A 617 84.27 33.91 -0.36
CA SER A 617 83.47 32.68 -0.37
C SER A 617 83.34 32.10 -1.77
N ASP A 618 83.53 30.78 -1.88
CA ASP A 618 83.30 30.03 -3.12
C ASP A 618 81.80 30.12 -3.51
N PRO A 619 81.46 30.68 -4.68
CA PRO A 619 80.08 30.79 -5.15
C PRO A 619 79.35 29.44 -5.19
N ALA A 620 80.05 28.34 -5.44
CA ALA A 620 79.46 27.00 -5.46
C ALA A 620 78.97 26.56 -4.08
N LEU A 621 79.66 26.99 -3.01
CA LEU A 621 79.30 26.67 -1.64
C LEU A 621 78.06 27.44 -1.17
N CYS A 622 77.93 28.71 -1.56
CA CYS A 622 76.73 29.51 -1.25
C CYS A 622 75.48 28.93 -1.93
N VAL A 623 75.60 28.54 -3.20
CA VAL A 623 74.51 27.91 -3.96
C VAL A 623 74.11 26.57 -3.34
N PHE A 624 75.09 25.78 -2.89
CA PHE A 624 74.84 24.52 -2.20
C PHE A 624 74.07 24.72 -0.88
N LEU A 625 74.54 25.63 -0.02
CA LEU A 625 73.89 25.90 1.28
C LEU A 625 72.47 26.45 1.10
N PHE A 626 72.22 27.25 0.07
CA PHE A 626 70.89 27.76 -0.27
C PHE A 626 69.95 26.64 -0.74
N MET A 627 70.43 25.72 -1.59
CA MET A 627 69.62 24.58 -2.05
C MET A 627 69.24 23.62 -0.92
N VAL A 628 70.18 23.33 -0.03
CA VAL A 628 69.93 22.47 1.15
C VAL A 628 68.91 23.14 2.08
N LEU A 629 69.03 24.45 2.30
CA LEU A 629 68.06 25.22 3.09
C LEU A 629 66.64 25.12 2.49
N VAL A 630 66.49 25.29 1.17
CA VAL A 630 65.18 25.23 0.50
C VAL A 630 64.57 23.82 0.58
N VAL A 631 65.36 22.76 0.36
CA VAL A 631 64.88 21.37 0.42
C VAL A 631 64.41 20.98 1.82
N HIS A 632 65.18 21.30 2.87
CA HIS A 632 64.77 20.99 4.24
C HIS A 632 63.62 21.89 4.73
N SER A 633 63.49 23.13 4.23
CA SER A 633 62.33 23.99 4.52
C SER A 633 61.05 23.44 3.90
N ALA A 634 61.12 22.95 2.66
CA ALA A 634 59.99 22.31 1.98
C ALA A 634 59.59 21.00 2.68
N HIS A 635 60.57 20.19 3.09
CA HIS A 635 60.33 18.95 3.83
C HIS A 635 59.63 19.21 5.18
N LEU A 636 60.10 20.22 5.92
CA LEU A 636 59.48 20.63 7.17
C LEU A 636 58.03 21.11 6.97
N PHE A 637 57.75 21.86 5.91
CA PHE A 637 56.40 22.34 5.61
C PHE A 637 55.41 21.18 5.33
N VAL A 638 55.85 20.17 4.58
CA VAL A 638 55.03 18.97 4.28
C VAL A 638 54.74 18.16 5.55
N LEU A 639 55.72 18.01 6.45
CA LEU A 639 55.54 17.23 7.67
C LEU A 639 54.69 17.94 8.74
N VAL A 640 54.70 19.27 8.79
CA VAL A 640 53.95 20.06 9.79
C VAL A 640 52.50 20.32 9.36
N ALA A 641 52.20 20.37 8.06
CA ALA A 641 50.86 20.66 7.53
C ALA A 641 50.35 19.58 6.55
N PRO A 642 50.14 18.32 7.00
CA PRO A 642 49.74 17.22 6.12
C PRO A 642 48.34 17.40 5.51
N ASN A 643 47.45 18.18 6.14
CA ASN A 643 46.07 18.39 5.67
C ASN A 643 45.95 19.27 4.41
N PHE A 644 46.99 20.04 4.05
CA PHE A 644 46.97 20.93 2.89
C PHE A 644 47.17 20.18 1.56
N PHE A 645 47.82 19.03 1.60
CA PHE A 645 47.99 18.13 0.46
C PHE A 645 47.20 16.86 0.78
N ASN A 646 46.14 16.58 0.04
CA ASN A 646 45.22 15.46 0.30
C ASN A 646 45.89 14.10 -0.03
N ILE A 647 46.93 13.72 0.72
CA ILE A 647 47.79 12.54 0.52
C ILE A 647 47.22 11.38 1.34
N ARG A 648 46.04 10.88 0.95
CA ARG A 648 45.35 9.76 1.63
C ARG A 648 45.75 8.36 1.11
N HIS A 649 46.78 8.26 0.27
CA HIS A 649 47.19 6.99 -0.35
C HIS A 649 48.67 6.64 -0.21
N LEU A 650 49.43 7.32 0.64
CA LEU A 650 50.75 6.86 1.00
C LEU A 650 50.82 6.59 2.51
N ASP A 651 51.05 5.32 2.85
CA ASP A 651 51.72 4.81 4.06
C ASP A 651 53.05 4.13 3.65
N GLN A 652 53.82 4.99 3.04
CA GLN A 652 54.88 4.90 2.06
C GLN A 652 55.43 6.34 1.76
N PRO A 653 54.92 7.49 2.30
CA PRO A 653 55.38 8.83 1.87
C PRO A 653 56.68 9.21 2.56
N ILE A 654 56.95 8.61 3.72
CA ILE A 654 58.27 8.60 4.35
C ILE A 654 59.27 7.81 3.49
N TYR A 655 58.82 6.74 2.82
CA TYR A 655 59.61 5.99 1.82
C TYR A 655 59.99 6.89 0.62
N PHE A 656 59.16 7.89 0.28
CA PHE A 656 59.45 8.94 -0.69
C PHE A 656 60.34 10.07 -0.15
N ALA A 657 60.24 10.41 1.14
CA ALA A 657 61.16 11.37 1.79
C ALA A 657 62.62 10.86 1.76
N LEU A 658 62.80 9.54 1.89
CA LEU A 658 64.07 8.83 1.71
C LEU A 658 64.61 8.93 0.26
N GLN A 659 63.74 8.94 -0.75
CA GLN A 659 64.15 9.17 -2.15
C GLN A 659 64.56 10.62 -2.41
N PHE A 660 63.94 11.59 -1.72
CA PHE A 660 64.28 13.01 -1.83
C PHE A 660 65.63 13.36 -1.18
N ALA A 661 65.98 12.70 -0.08
CA ALA A 661 67.31 12.81 0.54
C ALA A 661 68.42 12.17 -0.31
N MET A 662 68.11 11.08 -1.01
CA MET A 662 69.05 10.43 -1.95
C MET A 662 69.32 11.31 -3.19
N LEU A 663 68.30 12.03 -3.69
CA LEU A 663 68.44 13.01 -4.77
C LEU A 663 69.21 14.27 -4.33
N SER A 664 69.06 14.74 -3.09
CA SER A 664 69.78 15.92 -2.59
C SER A 664 71.27 15.66 -2.35
N VAL A 665 71.65 14.43 -1.94
CA VAL A 665 73.06 14.00 -1.86
C VAL A 665 73.65 13.70 -3.25
N GLY A 666 72.83 13.21 -4.18
CA GLY A 666 73.21 13.07 -5.60
C GLY A 666 73.55 14.43 -6.23
N ALA A 667 72.78 15.46 -5.90
CA ALA A 667 73.08 16.84 -6.29
C ALA A 667 74.39 17.37 -5.67
N LEU A 668 74.73 16.99 -4.44
CA LEU A 668 75.97 17.39 -3.76
C LEU A 668 77.23 16.78 -4.39
N ILE A 669 77.20 15.48 -4.71
CA ILE A 669 78.36 14.77 -5.27
C ILE A 669 78.67 15.25 -6.69
N ALA A 670 77.66 15.53 -7.50
CA ALA A 670 77.86 16.08 -8.84
C ALA A 670 78.47 17.50 -8.81
N LEU A 671 78.07 18.32 -7.84
CA LEU A 671 78.56 19.70 -7.70
C LEU A 671 80.01 19.78 -7.18
N ILE A 672 80.37 18.94 -6.20
CA ILE A 672 81.76 18.85 -5.72
C ILE A 672 82.66 18.28 -6.83
N ASN A 673 82.18 17.30 -7.60
CA ASN A 673 82.97 16.71 -8.68
C ASN A 673 83.22 17.72 -9.82
N SER A 674 82.26 18.61 -10.09
CA SER A 674 82.42 19.68 -11.09
C SER A 674 83.31 20.83 -10.59
N SER A 675 83.18 21.24 -9.31
CA SER A 675 84.04 22.31 -8.77
C SER A 675 85.49 21.86 -8.62
N VAL A 676 85.73 20.58 -8.27
CA VAL A 676 87.06 19.98 -8.26
C VAL A 676 87.60 19.82 -9.68
N TYR A 677 86.78 19.47 -10.67
CA TYR A 677 87.18 19.46 -12.09
C TYR A 677 87.60 20.86 -12.57
N ALA A 678 86.84 21.90 -12.22
CA ALA A 678 87.19 23.28 -12.54
C ALA A 678 88.50 23.74 -11.86
N LYS A 679 88.74 23.32 -10.60
CA LYS A 679 90.01 23.62 -9.90
C LYS A 679 91.19 22.81 -10.43
N ILE A 680 90.94 21.59 -10.92
CA ILE A 680 91.95 20.76 -11.61
C ILE A 680 92.35 21.39 -12.95
N VAL A 681 91.41 21.97 -13.71
CA VAL A 681 91.71 22.66 -14.99
C VAL A 681 92.34 24.04 -14.76
N GLU A 682 92.01 24.71 -13.66
CA GLU A 682 92.61 26.00 -13.31
C GLU A 682 94.02 25.86 -12.71
N LEU A 683 94.32 24.83 -11.92
CA LEU A 683 95.69 24.56 -11.46
C LEU A 683 96.57 23.87 -12.51
N GLU A 684 95.98 23.34 -13.59
CA GLU A 684 96.70 23.02 -14.83
C GLU A 684 97.27 24.28 -15.53
N SER A 685 97.02 25.47 -14.97
CA SER A 685 97.66 26.73 -15.35
C SER A 685 98.94 27.09 -14.56
N GLU A 686 99.47 26.23 -13.68
CA GLU A 686 100.81 26.39 -13.09
C GLU A 686 101.64 25.08 -13.15
N PHE A 687 102.34 24.92 -14.28
CA PHE A 687 103.65 24.29 -14.47
C PHE A 687 104.03 23.03 -13.63
N GLN A 688 104.11 21.90 -14.35
CA GLN A 688 104.95 20.70 -14.17
C GLN A 688 104.40 19.44 -13.46
N GLU A 689 104.54 18.34 -14.23
CA GLU A 689 104.55 16.89 -13.92
C GLU A 689 103.22 16.10 -13.81
N GLY A 690 102.97 15.31 -14.86
CA GLY A 690 101.90 14.34 -14.96
C GLY A 690 102.23 13.04 -14.22
N ALA A 691 101.45 12.74 -13.18
CA ALA A 691 101.27 11.38 -12.63
C ALA A 691 100.00 11.17 -11.79
N HIS A 692 99.17 12.19 -11.52
CA HIS A 692 98.11 12.10 -10.49
C HIS A 692 96.67 11.85 -10.97
N THR A 693 96.44 11.62 -12.27
CA THR A 693 95.08 11.57 -12.84
C THR A 693 94.42 10.18 -12.76
N CYS A 694 95.18 9.08 -12.74
CA CYS A 694 94.62 7.72 -12.69
C CYS A 694 94.19 7.26 -11.28
N VAL A 695 94.88 7.71 -10.22
CA VAL A 695 94.60 7.27 -8.83
C VAL A 695 93.34 7.95 -8.25
N ARG A 696 92.99 9.14 -8.74
CA ARG A 696 91.78 9.89 -8.30
C ARG A 696 90.47 9.31 -8.85
N ILE A 697 90.48 8.77 -10.06
CA ILE A 697 89.29 8.16 -10.67
C ILE A 697 88.95 6.84 -9.97
N VAL A 698 89.95 6.07 -9.54
CA VAL A 698 89.77 4.78 -8.87
C VAL A 698 89.23 4.94 -7.44
N LEU A 699 89.66 5.98 -6.70
CA LEU A 699 89.15 6.27 -5.35
C LEU A 699 87.70 6.78 -5.31
N ILE A 700 87.26 7.56 -6.32
CA ILE A 700 85.87 8.04 -6.44
C ILE A 700 84.93 6.89 -6.83
N SER A 701 85.41 5.96 -7.64
CA SER A 701 84.68 4.75 -8.04
C SER A 701 84.51 3.79 -6.87
N LEU A 702 85.54 3.61 -6.04
CA LEU A 702 85.50 2.72 -4.87
C LEU A 702 84.64 3.25 -3.72
N PHE A 703 84.49 4.57 -3.56
CA PHE A 703 83.61 5.17 -2.55
C PHE A 703 82.11 5.07 -2.91
N ALA A 704 81.78 5.09 -4.21
CA ALA A 704 80.41 4.89 -4.70
C ALA A 704 79.96 3.42 -4.55
N ILE A 705 80.88 2.47 -4.74
CA ILE A 705 80.60 1.02 -4.66
C ILE A 705 80.46 0.56 -3.20
N SER A 706 81.20 1.15 -2.26
CA SER A 706 81.13 0.84 -0.81
C SER A 706 79.76 1.15 -0.19
N LYS A 707 78.99 2.11 -0.71
CA LYS A 707 77.64 2.45 -0.20
C LYS A 707 76.50 1.69 -0.87
N CYS A 708 76.71 1.10 -2.05
CA CYS A 708 75.72 0.23 -2.68
C CYS A 708 75.63 -1.16 -2.02
N ILE A 709 76.74 -1.68 -1.50
CA ILE A 709 76.79 -3.05 -0.93
C ILE A 709 76.12 -3.12 0.46
N PHE A 710 76.18 -2.06 1.26
CA PHE A 710 75.52 -1.99 2.59
C PHE A 710 73.97 -1.86 2.50
N TRP A 711 73.44 -1.49 1.34
CA TRP A 711 72.00 -1.33 1.09
C TRP A 711 71.30 -2.61 0.59
N VAL A 712 72.06 -3.55 0.04
CA VAL A 712 71.52 -4.83 -0.46
C VAL A 712 71.26 -5.82 0.70
N GLU A 713 72.05 -5.79 1.78
CA GLU A 713 71.84 -6.65 2.96
C GLU A 713 70.61 -6.28 3.83
N ILE A 714 70.10 -5.05 3.72
CA ILE A 714 68.90 -4.58 4.45
C ILE A 714 67.62 -4.86 3.67
N LEU A 715 67.69 -4.93 2.33
CA LEU A 715 66.57 -5.28 1.45
C LEU A 715 66.25 -6.78 1.45
N GLU A 716 67.12 -7.64 2.00
CA GLU A 716 66.93 -9.09 2.09
C GLU A 716 66.31 -9.56 3.43
N LYS A 717 66.00 -8.65 4.37
CA LYS A 717 65.46 -8.97 5.72
C LYS A 717 64.17 -8.22 6.11
N ILE A 718 63.51 -7.57 5.16
CA ILE A 718 62.12 -7.05 5.25
C ILE A 718 61.30 -7.85 4.24
#